data_AF-A0AAD0WKV3-F1
#
_entry.id   AF-A0AAD0WKV3-F1
#
_cell.length_a   1.000
_cell.length_b   1.000
_cell.length_c   1.000
_cell.angle_alpha   90.00
_cell.angle_beta   90.00
_cell.angle_gamma   90.00
#
_symmetry.space_group_name_H-M   'P 1'
#
loop_
_entity.id
_entity.type
_entity.pdbx_description
1 polymer ?
#
loop_
_entity_poly.entity_id
_entity_poly.type
_entity_poly.pdbx_seq_one_letter_code
_entity_poly.pdbx_strand_id
1 'polypeptide(L)'
;MTNTQEKRVINKLNSTCRYGLFMVCFFSNNAKATEFNASVLDIDERNEIDLSRFADSDYVIPGDYMLTIKVNSKMIDQRRVSYLASGPDGRQSRLCLDAETVGKLALKPEAAENITWWNNGQCADVSTLNGVNVSNQIGMGELNISIPQAWMKYSNKNWTPPEQWDPGINGVMLDYNLVGNVRRGTGNGSSARYLSSYGTAGFNLGAWRYRADYRYYMNAARDNHRKEFSWDQFYAFRPLPFMSADVRLGEMYLNTNLFDSFRFIGASLISNENMLPPSLRGYAPEIRGVARSNATVTVMQNGRVIHEITVPAGPFSLQDLNSGVTGTLDVRITEEDGSVTTFKTEAASLPYLTRPGQIQYKLSAGRPSDSQRHQENLTFSSSEFSWGMSNAWSLYGGTTLSNGYQSGSVGLGRNLYLLGAVSADITQSRASLPNIPLQNGRSFSVNWSKRFDSIDGQVNFAGYRFSEKTFMGMSQYLYALNNNGSDYHNEKERYVITLSKNFDSERQWLNGLSTYLSYTQQTFWNERQQHRYGISLNTYLDLGPLKGVSAGVSAWRSLYNANTDDSIYLNLSIPLRDRERVGYGLGSYGGKMTQTLTYSNQQDQNRSWNLSTRYDAASKGYVSGTYNYAASATNASMGLSWQQDGYTYVNGSLRGGITATRHGVAAHQKGVNGGTRVMVDANGVPGVPFSNGSVVTNADGLAVIAGTSSYFDVSTRVDVQHLPDDVEALTTIVQGTLTEGAIGYRKFEIVSGNKVLGTLRLPDGRYPPFAATVTNASGREVAMVTEEGQVYLTGVAPNETLTARWDGEAQCRMTLPRTLTGLASLLLPCLPLPPTNATTGEE
;
A
#
# COMPACT_ATOMS: atom_id res chain seq x y z
N MET A 1 14.37 46.40 45.21
CA MET A 1 13.36 47.39 44.77
C MET A 1 12.11 46.64 44.35
N THR A 2 11.05 46.97 45.06
CA THR A 2 9.63 46.57 45.03
C THR A 2 8.97 46.47 43.65
N ASN A 3 8.10 45.45 43.45
CA ASN A 3 6.62 45.58 43.52
C ASN A 3 5.96 44.20 43.21
N THR A 4 5.38 43.47 44.20
CA THR A 4 3.98 43.52 44.75
C THR A 4 2.93 42.91 43.80
N GLN A 5 1.86 42.22 44.23
CA GLN A 5 1.41 41.44 45.41
C GLN A 5 0.07 40.78 44.93
N GLU A 6 -0.20 39.49 45.17
CA GLU A 6 -0.94 38.93 46.33
C GLU A 6 -2.37 39.51 46.56
N LYS A 7 -3.45 38.70 46.45
CA LYS A 7 -4.14 38.03 47.59
C LYS A 7 -5.54 37.46 47.27
N ARG A 8 -5.83 36.37 48.00
CA ARG A 8 -7.05 35.54 48.07
C ARG A 8 -8.03 36.03 49.15
N VAL A 9 -9.33 35.83 48.86
CA VAL A 9 -10.43 35.21 49.65
C VAL A 9 -10.63 35.57 51.13
N ILE A 10 -11.84 36.02 51.50
CA ILE A 10 -12.47 35.83 52.83
C ILE A 10 -14.02 35.64 52.75
N ASN A 11 -14.47 34.54 53.37
CA ASN A 11 -15.67 34.19 54.16
C ASN A 11 -17.15 34.12 53.67
N LYS A 12 -17.75 32.98 54.06
CA LYS A 12 -19.17 32.65 54.31
C LYS A 12 -19.67 33.25 55.65
N LEU A 13 -20.97 33.51 55.82
CA LEU A 13 -21.95 32.70 56.61
C LEU A 13 -23.35 33.37 56.76
N ASN A 14 -24.40 32.56 56.53
CA ASN A 14 -25.80 32.51 57.00
C ASN A 14 -26.47 33.68 57.78
N SER A 15 -27.71 34.06 57.41
CA SER A 15 -28.98 33.57 58.03
C SER A 15 -30.23 34.40 57.64
N THR A 16 -31.25 33.71 57.10
CA THR A 16 -32.72 33.88 57.23
C THR A 16 -33.39 35.28 57.35
N CYS A 17 -34.30 35.61 56.40
CA CYS A 17 -35.67 36.04 56.73
C CYS A 17 -36.64 35.90 55.54
N ARG A 18 -37.92 35.65 55.85
CA ARG A 18 -39.03 35.27 54.97
C ARG A 18 -39.79 36.46 54.36
N TYR A 19 -40.52 36.13 53.28
CA TYR A 19 -41.72 36.77 52.70
C TYR A 19 -41.61 38.01 51.82
N GLY A 20 -41.92 37.79 50.54
CA GLY A 20 -42.87 38.62 49.80
C GLY A 20 -42.29 39.57 48.76
N LEU A 21 -42.20 39.14 47.51
CA LEU A 21 -42.73 39.92 46.39
C LEU A 21 -42.81 39.07 45.11
N PHE A 22 -43.99 39.10 44.50
CA PHE A 22 -44.26 38.76 43.11
C PHE A 22 -43.19 39.36 42.18
N MET A 23 -42.47 38.53 41.43
CA MET A 23 -41.83 38.98 40.19
C MET A 23 -41.98 37.88 39.14
N VAL A 24 -42.96 38.08 38.26
CA VAL A 24 -43.12 37.37 37.00
C VAL A 24 -41.88 37.69 36.16
N CYS A 25 -40.86 36.82 36.21
CA CYS A 25 -39.78 36.85 35.23
C CYS A 25 -40.32 36.20 33.95
N PHE A 26 -40.63 37.05 32.98
CA PHE A 26 -40.78 36.67 31.58
C PHE A 26 -39.51 35.92 31.16
N PHE A 27 -39.62 34.61 30.95
CA PHE A 27 -38.70 33.88 30.09
C PHE A 27 -38.90 34.39 28.67
N SER A 28 -38.16 35.43 28.31
CA SER A 28 -37.99 35.86 26.93
C SER A 28 -37.11 34.81 26.26
N ASN A 29 -37.75 33.84 25.60
CA ASN A 29 -37.09 33.05 24.56
C ASN A 29 -36.58 34.04 23.51
N ASN A 30 -35.27 34.23 23.45
CA ASN A 30 -34.63 34.96 22.37
C ASN A 30 -34.75 34.10 21.11
N ALA A 31 -35.81 34.34 20.32
CA ALA A 31 -35.83 33.91 18.93
C ALA A 31 -34.82 34.77 18.18
N LYS A 32 -33.68 34.18 17.82
CA LYS A 32 -32.73 34.82 16.90
C LYS A 32 -33.25 34.59 15.49
N ALA A 33 -33.82 35.62 14.89
CA ALA A 33 -34.04 35.66 13.44
C ALA A 33 -32.81 36.32 12.82
N THR A 34 -32.12 35.59 11.94
CA THR A 34 -30.99 36.14 11.18
C THR A 34 -31.53 36.68 9.88
N GLU A 35 -31.61 38.00 9.73
CA GLU A 35 -32.08 38.62 8.49
C GLU A 35 -30.87 39.05 7.66
N PHE A 36 -30.74 38.51 6.45
CA PHE A 36 -29.69 38.92 5.53
C PHE A 36 -30.01 40.31 5.00
N ASN A 37 -29.10 41.26 5.20
CA ASN A 37 -29.27 42.60 4.69
C ASN A 37 -29.03 42.63 3.18
N ALA A 38 -30.12 42.51 2.40
CA ALA A 38 -30.10 42.64 0.95
C ALA A 38 -29.50 43.98 0.46
N SER A 39 -29.41 45.00 1.32
CA SER A 39 -28.81 46.31 1.01
C SER A 39 -27.28 46.30 0.92
N VAL A 40 -26.61 45.25 1.41
CA VAL A 40 -25.14 45.10 1.37
C VAL A 40 -24.67 44.38 0.10
N LEU A 41 -25.59 43.76 -0.64
CA LEU A 41 -25.33 43.19 -1.96
C LEU A 41 -25.36 44.32 -3.00
N ASP A 42 -24.22 44.57 -3.63
CA ASP A 42 -24.06 45.58 -4.69
C ASP A 42 -24.60 45.04 -6.03
N ILE A 43 -25.91 44.83 -6.09
CA ILE A 43 -26.61 44.27 -7.25
C ILE A 43 -27.80 45.20 -7.57
N ASP A 44 -27.97 45.53 -8.85
CA ASP A 44 -29.01 46.44 -9.36
C ASP A 44 -30.45 45.89 -9.25
N GLU A 45 -30.63 44.63 -8.83
CA GLU A 45 -31.93 43.92 -8.74
C GLU A 45 -32.27 43.47 -7.31
N ARG A 46 -32.52 44.46 -6.44
CA ARG A 46 -32.74 44.26 -4.99
C ARG A 46 -34.09 43.66 -4.59
N ASN A 47 -35.05 43.55 -5.51
CA ASN A 47 -36.45 43.23 -5.18
C ASN A 47 -36.92 41.82 -5.63
N GLU A 48 -36.07 41.02 -6.29
CA GLU A 48 -36.46 39.71 -6.85
C GLU A 48 -35.87 38.51 -6.09
N ILE A 49 -35.09 38.73 -5.02
CA ILE A 49 -34.37 37.66 -4.31
C ILE A 49 -35.02 37.35 -2.95
N ASP A 50 -35.71 36.20 -2.84
CA ASP A 50 -36.22 35.65 -1.57
C ASP A 50 -35.09 35.02 -0.74
N LEU A 51 -34.40 35.85 0.05
CA LEU A 51 -33.33 35.41 0.96
C LEU A 51 -33.84 34.79 2.28
N SER A 52 -35.17 34.78 2.51
CA SER A 52 -35.76 34.27 3.76
C SER A 52 -35.49 32.78 4.00
N ARG A 53 -35.22 32.03 2.92
CA ARG A 53 -34.88 30.60 2.97
C ARG A 53 -33.44 30.33 3.37
N PHE A 54 -32.55 31.32 3.26
CA PHE A 54 -31.15 31.24 3.67
C PHE A 54 -30.90 31.85 5.06
N ALA A 55 -31.92 32.46 5.66
CA ALA A 55 -31.90 33.09 6.98
C ALA A 55 -31.63 32.11 8.14
N ASP A 56 -31.91 30.83 7.94
CA ASP A 56 -31.71 29.79 8.95
C ASP A 56 -30.41 29.01 8.62
N SER A 57 -29.46 28.96 9.57
CA SER A 57 -28.14 28.35 9.33
C SER A 57 -28.19 26.86 9.04
N ASP A 58 -29.29 26.21 9.44
CA ASP A 58 -29.47 24.77 9.37
C ASP A 58 -30.46 24.35 8.28
N TYR A 59 -31.06 25.30 7.55
CA TYR A 59 -31.99 25.00 6.48
C TYR A 59 -31.28 24.56 5.21
N VAL A 60 -31.66 23.38 4.74
CA VAL A 60 -31.24 22.78 3.48
C VAL A 60 -32.50 22.52 2.66
N ILE A 61 -32.48 22.86 1.37
CA ILE A 61 -33.62 22.53 0.49
C ILE A 61 -33.80 21.00 0.48
N PRO A 62 -34.99 20.46 0.82
CA PRO A 62 -35.22 19.02 0.82
C PRO A 62 -34.89 18.38 -0.53
N GLY A 63 -34.19 17.25 -0.50
CA GLY A 63 -33.68 16.59 -1.69
C GLY A 63 -32.49 15.68 -1.38
N ASP A 64 -31.99 15.04 -2.44
CA ASP A 64 -30.83 14.14 -2.38
C ASP A 64 -29.59 14.86 -2.89
N TYR A 65 -28.56 14.95 -2.03
CA TYR A 65 -27.29 15.58 -2.37
C TYR A 65 -26.18 14.55 -2.35
N MET A 66 -25.32 14.56 -3.37
CA MET A 66 -24.09 13.78 -3.32
C MET A 66 -23.11 14.52 -2.40
N LEU A 67 -22.91 14.00 -1.18
CA LEU A 67 -22.08 14.64 -0.17
C LEU A 67 -20.90 13.76 0.23
N THR A 68 -19.76 14.41 0.42
CA THR A 68 -18.60 13.85 1.10
C THR A 68 -18.82 13.95 2.60
N ILE A 69 -18.96 12.81 3.27
CA ILE A 69 -19.22 12.74 4.70
C ILE A 69 -17.88 12.72 5.43
N LYS A 70 -17.65 13.73 6.28
CA LYS A 70 -16.46 13.88 7.10
C LYS A 70 -16.81 13.75 8.57
N VAL A 71 -16.11 12.88 9.29
CA VAL A 71 -16.20 12.75 10.76
C VAL A 71 -14.93 13.27 11.39
N ASN A 72 -15.01 14.28 12.25
CA ASN A 72 -13.84 14.91 12.88
C ASN A 72 -12.75 15.31 11.86
N SER A 73 -13.16 15.96 10.78
CA SER A 73 -12.30 16.37 9.63
C SER A 73 -11.74 15.24 8.77
N LYS A 74 -12.18 13.98 8.97
CA LYS A 74 -11.76 12.83 8.18
C LYS A 74 -12.87 12.36 7.25
N MET A 75 -12.59 12.26 5.95
CA MET A 75 -13.51 11.66 4.99
C MET A 75 -13.73 10.18 5.30
N ILE A 76 -14.99 9.77 5.50
CA ILE A 76 -15.35 8.37 5.76
C ILE A 76 -16.11 7.73 4.59
N ASP A 77 -16.85 8.53 3.84
CA ASP A 77 -17.71 8.05 2.76
C ASP A 77 -18.08 9.20 1.79
N GLN A 78 -18.49 8.84 0.58
CA GLN A 78 -19.11 9.77 -0.37
C GLN A 78 -20.34 9.10 -0.97
N ARG A 79 -21.52 9.64 -0.67
CA ARG A 79 -22.79 9.04 -1.10
C ARG A 79 -23.91 10.07 -1.18
N ARG A 80 -25.04 9.66 -1.75
CA ARG A 80 -26.27 10.47 -1.71
C ARG A 80 -26.81 10.48 -0.28
N VAL A 81 -27.07 11.68 0.22
CA VAL A 81 -27.62 11.97 1.53
C VAL A 81 -28.93 12.74 1.33
N SER A 82 -30.00 12.25 1.95
CA SER A 82 -31.33 12.83 1.80
C SER A 82 -31.62 13.81 2.94
N TYR A 83 -32.15 14.98 2.58
CA TYR A 83 -32.74 15.93 3.51
C TYR A 83 -34.26 15.89 3.33
N LEU A 84 -34.99 15.56 4.39
CA LEU A 84 -36.44 15.45 4.35
C LEU A 84 -37.07 16.67 5.01
N ALA A 85 -38.20 17.12 4.45
CA ALA A 85 -38.98 18.21 5.04
C ALA A 85 -39.48 17.81 6.44
N SER A 86 -39.40 18.74 7.38
CA SER A 86 -39.81 18.58 8.77
C SER A 86 -40.54 19.84 9.26
N GLY A 87 -41.36 19.67 10.30
CA GLY A 87 -42.16 20.75 10.90
C GLY A 87 -43.51 20.99 10.23
N PRO A 88 -44.42 21.74 10.87
CA PRO A 88 -45.80 21.95 10.41
C PRO A 88 -45.93 22.71 9.07
N ASP A 89 -44.92 23.49 8.69
CA ASP A 89 -44.94 24.36 7.49
C ASP A 89 -43.98 23.91 6.37
N GLY A 90 -43.25 22.79 6.54
CA GLY A 90 -42.23 22.33 5.58
C GLY A 90 -41.00 23.25 5.45
N ARG A 91 -40.89 24.28 6.29
CA ARG A 91 -39.80 25.26 6.33
C ARG A 91 -38.57 24.81 7.13
N GLN A 92 -38.52 23.55 7.57
CA GLN A 92 -37.33 22.94 8.16
C GLN A 92 -36.98 21.69 7.38
N SER A 93 -35.70 21.35 7.36
CA SER A 93 -35.18 20.12 6.77
C SER A 93 -34.41 19.34 7.82
N ARG A 94 -34.58 18.02 7.85
CA ARG A 94 -33.77 17.13 8.69
C ARG A 94 -32.90 16.23 7.84
N LEU A 95 -31.63 16.13 8.23
CA LEU A 95 -30.68 15.17 7.70
C LEU A 95 -31.16 13.75 8.01
N CYS A 96 -31.28 12.90 6.98
CA CYS A 96 -31.55 11.48 7.15
C CYS A 96 -30.25 10.69 6.96
N LEU A 97 -29.68 10.20 8.07
CA LEU A 97 -28.57 9.25 8.04
C LEU A 97 -29.11 7.83 8.06
N ASP A 98 -28.75 7.01 7.07
CA ASP A 98 -29.12 5.60 7.05
C ASP A 98 -28.26 4.76 8.02
N ALA A 99 -28.68 3.53 8.28
CA ALA A 99 -27.98 2.61 9.17
C ALA A 99 -26.56 2.25 8.71
N GLU A 100 -26.32 2.23 7.41
CA GLU A 100 -24.99 2.00 6.87
C GLU A 100 -24.04 3.16 7.22
N THR A 101 -24.50 4.41 7.06
CA THR A 101 -23.69 5.60 7.36
C THR A 101 -23.42 5.72 8.85
N VAL A 102 -24.43 5.45 9.70
CA VAL A 102 -24.24 5.41 11.16
C VAL A 102 -23.22 4.35 11.57
N GLY A 103 -23.24 3.18 10.92
CA GLY A 103 -22.25 2.13 11.13
C GLY A 103 -20.81 2.60 10.91
N LYS A 104 -20.58 3.48 9.92
CA LYS A 104 -19.25 4.04 9.60
C LYS A 104 -18.78 5.16 10.54
N LEU A 105 -19.63 5.68 11.41
CA LEU A 105 -19.25 6.67 12.44
C LEU A 105 -18.33 6.09 13.52
N ALA A 106 -18.20 4.75 13.58
CA ALA A 106 -17.35 4.04 14.53
C ALA A 106 -17.65 4.39 16.00
N LEU A 107 -18.93 4.49 16.33
CA LEU A 107 -19.41 4.77 17.69
C LEU A 107 -19.22 3.57 18.62
N LYS A 108 -19.01 3.84 19.91
CA LYS A 108 -19.06 2.80 20.95
C LYS A 108 -20.48 2.22 21.04
N PRO A 109 -20.65 0.95 21.45
CA PRO A 109 -21.98 0.34 21.61
C PRO A 109 -22.94 1.20 22.44
N GLU A 110 -22.48 1.70 23.58
CA GLU A 110 -23.23 2.60 24.48
C GLU A 110 -23.68 3.90 23.80
N ALA A 111 -22.90 4.42 22.85
CA ALA A 111 -23.26 5.61 22.10
C ALA A 111 -24.26 5.28 20.97
N ALA A 112 -24.10 4.13 20.32
CA ALA A 112 -25.00 3.70 19.25
C ALA A 112 -26.43 3.42 19.76
N GLU A 113 -26.58 2.92 20.98
CA GLU A 113 -27.88 2.70 21.62
C GLU A 113 -28.63 3.99 21.95
N ASN A 114 -27.92 5.11 22.12
CA ASN A 114 -28.50 6.42 22.42
C ASN A 114 -28.91 7.22 21.16
N ILE A 115 -28.72 6.67 19.96
CA ILE A 115 -29.14 7.31 18.71
C ILE A 115 -30.64 7.14 18.54
N THR A 116 -31.34 8.25 18.26
CA THR A 116 -32.76 8.21 17.97
C THR A 116 -33.01 7.93 16.49
N TRP A 117 -34.01 7.10 16.23
CA TRP A 117 -34.44 6.74 14.88
C TRP A 117 -35.83 7.29 14.61
N TRP A 118 -36.00 7.94 13.46
CA TRP A 118 -37.26 8.52 13.01
C TRP A 118 -37.58 8.06 11.58
N ASN A 119 -38.73 8.48 11.05
CA ASN A 119 -39.23 8.05 9.74
C ASN A 119 -39.29 6.51 9.59
N ASN A 120 -40.06 5.85 10.46
CA ASN A 120 -40.20 4.38 10.52
C ASN A 120 -38.87 3.62 10.72
N GLY A 121 -37.90 4.24 11.39
CA GLY A 121 -36.62 3.60 11.71
C GLY A 121 -35.57 3.69 10.59
N GLN A 122 -35.80 4.51 9.56
CA GLN A 122 -34.88 4.64 8.42
C GLN A 122 -33.86 5.77 8.59
N CYS A 123 -34.18 6.81 9.35
CA CYS A 123 -33.34 7.98 9.53
C CYS A 123 -32.84 8.06 10.97
N ALA A 124 -31.53 8.05 11.15
CA ALA A 124 -30.88 8.30 12.43
C ALA A 124 -30.62 9.78 12.64
N ASP A 125 -30.83 10.24 13.87
CA ASP A 125 -30.43 11.56 14.33
C ASP A 125 -29.26 11.44 15.32
N VAL A 126 -28.07 11.85 14.88
CA VAL A 126 -26.84 11.80 15.68
C VAL A 126 -26.67 13.03 16.57
N SER A 127 -27.48 14.07 16.38
CA SER A 127 -27.42 15.29 17.20
C SER A 127 -27.92 15.08 18.63
N THR A 128 -28.60 13.96 18.90
CA THR A 128 -29.04 13.57 20.25
C THR A 128 -27.89 13.20 21.18
N LEU A 129 -26.72 12.87 20.62
CA LEU A 129 -25.52 12.60 21.40
C LEU A 129 -24.90 13.92 21.88
N ASN A 130 -24.74 14.04 23.20
CA ASN A 130 -24.18 15.25 23.82
C ASN A 130 -22.81 15.60 23.22
N GLY A 131 -22.70 16.84 22.72
CA GLY A 131 -21.48 17.39 22.15
C GLY A 131 -21.22 17.04 20.69
N VAL A 132 -22.14 16.33 20.02
CA VAL A 132 -22.10 16.17 18.56
C VAL A 132 -22.53 17.47 17.88
N ASN A 133 -21.80 17.86 16.84
CA ASN A 133 -22.15 18.99 15.98
C ASN A 133 -22.19 18.53 14.53
N VAL A 134 -23.29 18.85 13.83
CA VAL A 134 -23.48 18.53 12.41
C VAL A 134 -23.50 19.85 11.63
N SER A 135 -22.56 20.00 10.71
CA SER A 135 -22.45 21.17 9.83
C SER A 135 -22.67 20.74 8.39
N ASN A 136 -23.75 21.26 7.80
CA ASN A 136 -24.13 21.01 6.41
C ASN A 136 -23.44 22.06 5.52
N GLN A 137 -22.52 21.65 4.65
CA GLN A 137 -21.82 22.53 3.72
C GLN A 137 -22.12 22.10 2.28
N ILE A 138 -23.39 22.23 1.89
CA ILE A 138 -23.87 21.74 0.59
C ILE A 138 -23.20 22.46 -0.58
N GLY A 139 -22.88 23.75 -0.44
CA GLY A 139 -22.11 24.49 -1.45
C GLY A 139 -20.70 23.94 -1.69
N MET A 140 -20.12 23.23 -0.72
CA MET A 140 -18.84 22.52 -0.86
C MET A 140 -19.03 21.03 -1.18
N GLY A 141 -20.28 20.54 -1.20
CA GLY A 141 -20.58 19.11 -1.31
C GLY A 141 -20.15 18.31 -0.08
N GLU A 142 -20.13 18.92 1.11
CA GLU A 142 -19.61 18.30 2.33
C GLU A 142 -20.64 18.23 3.46
N LEU A 143 -20.61 17.13 4.21
CA LEU A 143 -21.32 16.94 5.47
C LEU A 143 -20.29 16.71 6.58
N ASN A 144 -20.14 17.69 7.47
CA ASN A 144 -19.16 17.64 8.55
C ASN A 144 -19.85 17.24 9.87
N ILE A 145 -19.49 16.09 10.41
CA ILE A 145 -19.99 15.57 11.70
C ILE A 145 -18.84 15.57 12.70
N SER A 146 -18.92 16.41 13.72
CA SER A 146 -17.95 16.44 14.82
C SER A 146 -18.48 15.62 15.98
N ILE A 147 -17.79 14.54 16.36
CA ILE A 147 -18.20 13.61 17.42
C ILE A 147 -17.14 13.59 18.52
N PRO A 148 -17.51 13.83 19.79
CA PRO A 148 -16.59 13.70 20.90
C PRO A 148 -15.93 12.32 20.95
N GLN A 149 -14.60 12.28 21.15
CA GLN A 149 -13.84 11.02 21.22
C GLN A 149 -14.34 10.06 22.31
N ALA A 150 -15.01 10.58 23.35
CA ALA A 150 -15.63 9.77 24.39
C ALA A 150 -16.67 8.78 23.84
N TRP A 151 -17.40 9.17 22.78
CA TRP A 151 -18.43 8.37 22.12
C TRP A 151 -17.91 7.47 21.00
N MET A 152 -16.67 7.68 20.57
CA MET A 152 -16.07 6.95 19.45
C MET A 152 -15.19 5.79 19.92
N LYS A 153 -15.11 4.76 19.09
CA LYS A 153 -14.04 3.76 19.18
C LYS A 153 -12.68 4.44 18.97
N TYR A 154 -11.62 3.80 19.47
CA TYR A 154 -10.26 4.31 19.29
C TYR A 154 -10.00 4.65 17.83
N SER A 155 -9.35 5.77 17.56
CA SER A 155 -8.90 6.16 16.22
C SER A 155 -7.61 6.97 16.36
N ASN A 156 -6.78 6.98 15.32
CA ASN A 156 -5.54 7.75 15.29
C ASN A 156 -5.43 8.44 13.92
N LYS A 157 -4.66 9.53 13.83
CA LYS A 157 -4.33 10.18 12.56
C LYS A 157 -3.87 9.18 11.48
N ASN A 158 -3.15 8.13 11.88
CA ASN A 158 -2.59 7.13 10.96
C ASN A 158 -3.32 5.76 11.00
N TRP A 159 -4.52 5.67 11.60
CA TRP A 159 -5.28 4.42 11.67
C TRP A 159 -6.79 4.65 11.77
N THR A 160 -7.55 3.96 10.92
CA THR A 160 -9.01 3.99 10.87
C THR A 160 -9.64 2.80 11.60
N PRO A 161 -10.77 3.01 12.30
CA PRO A 161 -11.56 1.91 12.84
C PRO A 161 -12.02 0.91 11.77
N PRO A 162 -12.16 -0.39 12.12
CA PRO A 162 -12.66 -1.46 11.27
C PRO A 162 -13.91 -1.16 10.44
N GLU A 163 -14.84 -0.38 11.00
CA GLU A 163 -16.12 -0.06 10.38
C GLU A 163 -15.98 0.83 9.14
N GLN A 164 -14.83 1.50 8.99
CA GLN A 164 -14.52 2.40 7.87
C GLN A 164 -13.70 1.69 6.78
N TRP A 165 -13.44 0.39 6.91
CA TRP A 165 -12.65 -0.35 5.93
C TRP A 165 -13.51 -0.80 4.76
N ASP A 166 -13.12 -0.39 3.57
CA ASP A 166 -13.75 -0.72 2.30
C ASP A 166 -13.31 -2.14 1.85
N PRO A 167 -14.26 -3.09 1.70
CA PRO A 167 -13.98 -4.41 1.14
C PRO A 167 -13.74 -4.36 -0.37
N GLY A 168 -13.87 -3.21 -1.02
CA GLY A 168 -13.73 -3.06 -2.45
C GLY A 168 -14.86 -3.71 -3.25
N ILE A 169 -14.75 -3.61 -4.56
CA ILE A 169 -15.73 -4.12 -5.51
C ILE A 169 -15.34 -5.50 -6.05
N ASN A 170 -16.32 -6.16 -6.68
CA ASN A 170 -16.09 -7.40 -7.40
C ASN A 170 -15.26 -7.14 -8.66
N GLY A 171 -14.34 -8.05 -8.96
CA GLY A 171 -13.48 -7.95 -10.12
C GLY A 171 -12.57 -9.16 -10.26
N VAL A 172 -11.95 -9.28 -11.43
CA VAL A 172 -10.97 -10.31 -11.78
C VAL A 172 -9.61 -9.64 -11.95
N MET A 173 -8.55 -10.33 -11.56
CA MET A 173 -7.18 -9.85 -11.67
C MET A 173 -6.24 -10.92 -12.22
N LEU A 174 -5.21 -10.46 -12.92
CA LEU A 174 -4.06 -11.26 -13.32
C LEU A 174 -2.81 -10.40 -13.14
N ASP A 175 -1.98 -10.76 -12.17
CA ASP A 175 -0.66 -10.18 -11.99
C ASP A 175 0.38 -11.11 -12.61
N TYR A 176 1.37 -10.56 -13.31
CA TYR A 176 2.38 -11.32 -14.04
C TYR A 176 3.79 -10.72 -13.86
N ASN A 177 4.77 -11.59 -13.72
CA ASN A 177 6.19 -11.28 -13.81
C ASN A 177 6.84 -12.26 -14.78
N LEU A 178 7.28 -11.74 -15.91
CA LEU A 178 7.93 -12.46 -16.99
C LEU A 178 9.41 -12.09 -17.03
N VAL A 179 10.29 -13.07 -17.03
CA VAL A 179 11.75 -12.90 -17.18
C VAL A 179 12.22 -13.82 -18.27
N GLY A 180 12.92 -13.29 -19.27
CA GLY A 180 13.45 -14.06 -20.39
C GLY A 180 14.91 -13.73 -20.64
N ASN A 181 15.69 -14.73 -21.04
CA ASN A 181 17.04 -14.50 -21.53
C ASN A 181 17.47 -15.51 -22.59
N VAL A 182 18.41 -15.08 -23.43
CA VAL A 182 19.03 -15.87 -24.48
C VAL A 182 20.52 -15.63 -24.45
N ARG A 183 21.30 -16.70 -24.36
CA ARG A 183 22.75 -16.70 -24.43
C ARG A 183 23.21 -17.44 -25.68
N ARG A 184 24.17 -16.87 -26.39
CA ARG A 184 24.86 -17.51 -27.52
C ARG A 184 26.36 -17.51 -27.26
N GLY A 185 26.96 -18.69 -27.12
CA GLY A 185 28.41 -18.85 -26.98
C GLY A 185 29.14 -18.72 -28.32
N THR A 186 30.34 -18.13 -28.32
CA THR A 186 31.13 -17.89 -29.54
C THR A 186 31.93 -19.11 -30.00
N GLY A 187 32.32 -20.03 -29.10
CA GLY A 187 33.23 -21.15 -29.42
C GLY A 187 32.57 -22.44 -29.96
N ASN A 188 31.39 -22.82 -29.46
CA ASN A 188 30.73 -24.10 -29.80
C ASN A 188 29.34 -23.93 -30.46
N GLY A 189 28.91 -22.69 -30.73
CA GLY A 189 27.55 -22.38 -31.22
C GLY A 189 26.44 -22.74 -30.23
N SER A 190 26.77 -23.05 -28.96
CA SER A 190 25.80 -23.41 -27.94
C SER A 190 24.90 -22.22 -27.63
N SER A 191 23.59 -22.43 -27.73
CA SER A 191 22.57 -21.47 -27.30
C SER A 191 21.87 -21.99 -26.06
N ALA A 192 21.72 -21.12 -25.05
CA ALA A 192 20.84 -21.35 -23.92
C ALA A 192 19.70 -20.34 -23.96
N ARG A 193 18.49 -20.79 -23.66
CA ARG A 193 17.28 -19.96 -23.60
C ARG A 193 16.59 -20.24 -22.28
N TYR A 194 16.25 -19.18 -21.57
CA TYR A 194 15.48 -19.25 -20.34
C TYR A 194 14.26 -18.34 -20.46
N LEU A 195 13.11 -18.85 -20.03
CA LEU A 195 11.89 -18.08 -19.90
C LEU A 195 11.20 -18.50 -18.61
N SER A 196 10.88 -17.55 -17.76
CA SER A 196 10.19 -17.75 -16.48
C SER A 196 9.02 -16.79 -16.43
N SER A 197 7.86 -17.27 -16.03
CA SER A 197 6.69 -16.45 -15.75
C SER A 197 6.07 -16.92 -14.45
N TYR A 198 5.79 -16.01 -13.54
CA TYR A 198 5.05 -16.33 -12.33
C TYR A 198 4.13 -15.18 -11.95
N GLY A 199 3.06 -15.48 -11.26
CA GLY A 199 2.04 -14.48 -10.97
C GLY A 199 0.85 -15.04 -10.21
N THR A 200 -0.17 -14.20 -10.08
CA THR A 200 -1.39 -14.55 -9.36
C THR A 200 -2.60 -14.19 -10.21
N ALA A 201 -3.39 -15.18 -10.54
CA ALA A 201 -4.74 -14.99 -11.05
C ALA A 201 -5.71 -14.96 -9.85
N GLY A 202 -6.77 -14.17 -9.93
CA GLY A 202 -7.72 -14.12 -8.83
C GLY A 202 -8.99 -13.36 -9.15
N PHE A 203 -9.96 -13.48 -8.27
CA PHE A 203 -11.17 -12.67 -8.33
C PHE A 203 -11.66 -12.35 -6.92
N ASN A 204 -12.44 -11.28 -6.82
CA ASN A 204 -13.03 -10.81 -5.58
C ASN A 204 -14.56 -10.93 -5.66
N LEU A 205 -15.16 -11.49 -4.61
CA LEU A 205 -16.61 -11.53 -4.40
C LEU A 205 -16.93 -11.00 -2.99
N GLY A 206 -17.40 -9.76 -2.91
CA GLY A 206 -17.59 -9.05 -1.65
C GLY A 206 -16.28 -8.96 -0.88
N ALA A 207 -16.26 -9.46 0.36
CA ALA A 207 -15.06 -9.52 1.20
C ALA A 207 -14.18 -10.77 0.96
N TRP A 208 -14.62 -11.73 0.14
CA TRP A 208 -13.83 -12.92 -0.19
C TRP A 208 -12.86 -12.65 -1.34
N ARG A 209 -11.63 -13.16 -1.16
CA ARG A 209 -10.53 -13.05 -2.10
C ARG A 209 -10.15 -14.45 -2.56
N TYR A 210 -10.35 -14.77 -3.83
CA TYR A 210 -9.91 -16.04 -4.42
C TYR A 210 -8.62 -15.79 -5.20
N ARG A 211 -7.61 -16.61 -4.96
CA ARG A 211 -6.27 -16.48 -5.55
C ARG A 211 -5.77 -17.84 -6.03
N ALA A 212 -5.11 -17.81 -7.18
CA ALA A 212 -4.45 -18.92 -7.81
C ALA A 212 -3.05 -18.47 -8.25
N ASP A 213 -2.02 -18.96 -7.55
CA ASP A 213 -0.65 -18.63 -7.88
C ASP A 213 -0.14 -19.60 -8.94
N TYR A 214 0.45 -19.08 -10.02
CA TYR A 214 0.97 -19.87 -11.12
C TYR A 214 2.45 -19.65 -11.33
N ARG A 215 3.09 -20.66 -11.90
CA ARG A 215 4.47 -20.62 -12.33
C ARG A 215 4.61 -21.36 -13.65
N TYR A 216 5.40 -20.78 -14.53
CA TYR A 216 5.85 -21.34 -15.78
C TYR A 216 7.36 -21.13 -15.87
N TYR A 217 8.11 -22.15 -16.24
CA TYR A 217 9.48 -21.93 -16.67
C TYR A 217 9.89 -22.88 -17.78
N MET A 218 10.83 -22.41 -18.58
CA MET A 218 11.44 -23.13 -19.68
C MET A 218 12.94 -22.85 -19.62
N ASN A 219 13.73 -23.91 -19.61
CA ASN A 219 15.17 -23.86 -19.78
C ASN A 219 15.56 -24.79 -20.92
N ALA A 220 16.13 -24.24 -21.98
CA ALA A 220 16.55 -24.97 -23.16
C ALA A 220 18.03 -24.68 -23.44
N ALA A 221 18.87 -25.69 -23.26
CA ALA A 221 20.26 -25.72 -23.68
C ALA A 221 20.47 -26.91 -24.62
N ARG A 222 21.61 -26.95 -25.34
CA ARG A 222 21.89 -27.90 -26.45
C ARG A 222 21.35 -29.32 -26.25
N ASP A 223 21.54 -29.89 -25.06
CA ASP A 223 21.14 -31.28 -24.73
C ASP A 223 20.13 -31.38 -23.58
N ASN A 224 19.64 -30.26 -23.05
CA ASN A 224 18.73 -30.24 -21.89
C ASN A 224 17.56 -29.29 -22.13
N HIS A 225 16.36 -29.85 -22.27
CA HIS A 225 15.12 -29.11 -22.48
C HIS A 225 14.16 -29.44 -21.36
N ARG A 226 13.93 -28.49 -20.45
CA ARG A 226 12.94 -28.62 -19.39
C ARG A 226 11.92 -27.51 -19.53
N LYS A 227 10.64 -27.90 -19.61
CA LYS A 227 9.48 -26.99 -19.62
C LYS A 227 8.51 -27.50 -18.57
N GLU A 228 8.03 -26.61 -17.72
CA GLU A 228 7.11 -26.96 -16.65
C GLU A 228 6.13 -25.80 -16.43
N PHE A 229 4.86 -26.15 -16.26
CA PHE A 229 3.81 -25.23 -15.83
C PHE A 229 3.14 -25.84 -14.60
N SER A 230 3.04 -25.06 -13.52
CA SER A 230 2.42 -25.46 -12.27
C SER A 230 1.48 -24.38 -11.77
N TRP A 231 0.41 -24.82 -11.13
CA TRP A 231 -0.32 -23.99 -10.19
C TRP A 231 0.25 -24.25 -8.81
N ASP A 232 0.90 -23.24 -8.25
CA ASP A 232 1.61 -23.36 -6.99
C ASP A 232 0.64 -23.39 -5.82
N GLN A 233 -0.46 -22.63 -5.85
CA GLN A 233 -1.49 -22.62 -4.80
C GLN A 233 -2.87 -22.21 -5.32
N PHE A 234 -3.93 -22.75 -4.71
CA PHE A 234 -5.30 -22.24 -4.81
C PHE A 234 -5.85 -21.98 -3.43
N TYR A 235 -6.19 -20.73 -3.13
CA TYR A 235 -6.69 -20.37 -1.81
C TYR A 235 -7.72 -19.26 -1.87
N ALA A 236 -8.61 -19.26 -0.88
CA ALA A 236 -9.54 -18.19 -0.61
C ALA A 236 -9.23 -17.59 0.76
N PHE A 237 -9.33 -16.28 0.91
CA PHE A 237 -9.23 -15.65 2.22
C PHE A 237 -10.25 -14.53 2.39
N ARG A 238 -10.59 -14.27 3.66
CA ARG A 238 -11.48 -13.19 4.08
C ARG A 238 -10.94 -12.54 5.35
N PRO A 239 -10.70 -11.22 5.35
CA PRO A 239 -10.43 -10.47 6.56
C PRO A 239 -11.63 -10.49 7.52
N LEU A 240 -11.36 -10.66 8.82
CA LEU A 240 -12.32 -10.64 9.94
C LEU A 240 -11.94 -9.53 10.94
N PRO A 241 -12.34 -8.27 10.68
CA PRO A 241 -11.89 -7.13 11.48
C PRO A 241 -12.24 -7.21 12.97
N PHE A 242 -13.41 -7.76 13.32
CA PHE A 242 -13.83 -7.94 14.71
C PHE A 242 -12.91 -8.85 15.53
N MET A 243 -12.19 -9.76 14.87
CA MET A 243 -11.25 -10.69 15.49
C MET A 243 -9.80 -10.27 15.28
N SER A 244 -9.56 -9.17 14.55
CA SER A 244 -8.23 -8.75 14.06
C SER A 244 -7.48 -9.91 13.40
N ALA A 245 -8.17 -10.68 12.56
CA ALA A 245 -7.67 -11.93 11.98
C ALA A 245 -8.14 -12.13 10.54
N ASP A 246 -7.48 -13.02 9.81
CA ASP A 246 -7.93 -13.52 8.52
C ASP A 246 -8.29 -15.00 8.62
N VAL A 247 -9.39 -15.38 7.95
CA VAL A 247 -9.66 -16.79 7.64
C VAL A 247 -9.12 -17.11 6.25
N ARG A 248 -8.40 -18.22 6.11
CA ARG A 248 -7.85 -18.73 4.85
C ARG A 248 -8.29 -20.16 4.64
N LEU A 249 -8.64 -20.53 3.41
CA LEU A 249 -9.12 -21.85 3.00
C LEU A 249 -8.40 -22.29 1.72
N GLY A 250 -8.06 -23.57 1.59
CA GLY A 250 -7.44 -24.14 0.39
C GLY A 250 -5.99 -24.56 0.60
N GLU A 251 -5.18 -24.43 -0.44
CA GLU A 251 -3.77 -24.79 -0.44
C GLU A 251 -2.93 -23.63 0.11
N MET A 252 -2.31 -23.82 1.27
CA MET A 252 -1.51 -22.79 1.92
C MET A 252 -0.25 -23.37 2.58
N TYR A 253 0.64 -22.48 2.99
CA TYR A 253 1.80 -22.85 3.82
C TYR A 253 1.49 -22.51 5.26
N LEU A 254 1.94 -23.36 6.20
CA LEU A 254 1.82 -23.08 7.62
C LEU A 254 2.64 -21.83 7.92
N ASN A 255 1.95 -20.73 8.26
CA ASN A 255 2.57 -19.50 8.71
C ASN A 255 2.63 -19.51 10.23
N THR A 256 3.82 -19.77 10.76
CA THR A 256 4.10 -19.89 12.18
C THR A 256 5.43 -19.21 12.46
N ASN A 257 5.56 -18.65 13.66
CA ASN A 257 6.81 -18.08 14.12
C ASN A 257 7.58 -19.06 15.03
N LEU A 258 6.96 -20.19 15.44
CA LEU A 258 7.54 -21.20 16.37
C LEU A 258 8.01 -22.47 15.65
N PHE A 259 7.25 -22.93 14.66
CA PHE A 259 7.52 -24.19 13.98
C PHE A 259 8.00 -23.96 12.56
N ASP A 260 8.49 -25.01 11.92
CA ASP A 260 8.88 -24.92 10.52
C ASP A 260 7.64 -24.87 9.62
N SER A 261 7.71 -24.06 8.57
CA SER A 261 6.62 -23.94 7.59
C SER A 261 6.59 -25.15 6.65
N PHE A 262 5.39 -25.67 6.34
CA PHE A 262 5.16 -26.72 5.36
C PHE A 262 3.84 -26.49 4.61
N ARG A 263 3.70 -27.08 3.41
CA ARG A 263 2.50 -26.94 2.57
C ARG A 263 1.40 -27.89 3.05
N PHE A 264 0.17 -27.41 3.05
CA PHE A 264 -1.00 -28.21 3.34
C PHE A 264 -2.25 -27.70 2.63
N ILE A 265 -3.28 -28.55 2.62
CA ILE A 265 -4.62 -28.20 2.14
C ILE A 265 -5.57 -28.24 3.34
N GLY A 266 -6.23 -27.12 3.62
CA GLY A 266 -7.10 -27.01 4.80
C GLY A 266 -7.59 -25.60 5.09
N ALA A 267 -7.67 -25.28 6.37
CA ALA A 267 -8.15 -23.99 6.88
C ALA A 267 -7.17 -23.40 7.89
N SER A 268 -7.05 -22.08 7.89
CA SER A 268 -6.32 -21.30 8.90
C SER A 268 -7.11 -20.10 9.37
N LEU A 269 -6.98 -19.78 10.65
CA LEU A 269 -7.43 -18.54 11.27
C LEU A 269 -6.23 -17.89 11.95
N ILE A 270 -5.79 -16.74 11.44
CA ILE A 270 -4.52 -16.12 11.82
C ILE A 270 -4.75 -14.65 12.18
N SER A 271 -4.29 -14.22 13.35
CA SER A 271 -4.28 -12.80 13.72
C SER A 271 -3.45 -12.00 12.72
N ASN A 272 -4.02 -10.92 12.17
CA ASN A 272 -3.39 -10.10 11.13
C ASN A 272 -2.88 -8.78 11.73
N GLU A 273 -1.56 -8.67 11.91
CA GLU A 273 -0.94 -7.45 12.46
C GLU A 273 -1.10 -6.23 11.55
N ASN A 274 -1.36 -6.42 10.26
CA ASN A 274 -1.61 -5.30 9.35
C ASN A 274 -2.91 -4.56 9.68
N MET A 275 -3.83 -5.17 10.44
CA MET A 275 -5.02 -4.50 10.96
C MET A 275 -4.71 -3.55 12.12
N LEU A 276 -3.52 -3.65 12.73
CA LEU A 276 -3.09 -2.78 13.83
C LEU A 276 -2.53 -1.44 13.30
N PRO A 277 -2.55 -0.39 14.12
CA PRO A 277 -1.87 0.87 13.82
C PRO A 277 -0.40 0.68 13.38
N PRO A 278 0.18 1.56 12.56
CA PRO A 278 1.54 1.33 12.03
C PRO A 278 2.63 1.27 13.11
N SER A 279 2.45 1.99 14.22
CA SER A 279 3.35 1.95 15.38
C SER A 279 3.30 0.63 16.17
N LEU A 280 2.48 -0.31 15.73
CA LEU A 280 2.25 -1.63 16.32
C LEU A 280 2.79 -2.80 15.49
N ARG A 281 3.35 -2.56 14.30
CA ARG A 281 3.69 -3.62 13.32
C ARG A 281 5.16 -4.06 13.38
N GLY A 282 5.41 -5.30 12.96
CA GLY A 282 6.73 -5.93 12.92
C GLY A 282 7.66 -5.52 11.75
N TYR A 283 8.86 -6.11 11.75
CA TYR A 283 9.96 -5.87 10.81
C TYR A 283 9.85 -6.72 9.54
N ALA A 284 10.32 -6.20 8.39
CA ALA A 284 10.43 -6.93 7.12
C ALA A 284 11.90 -7.20 6.75
N PRO A 285 12.25 -8.39 6.23
CA PRO A 285 13.64 -8.75 5.92
C PRO A 285 14.16 -8.07 4.65
N GLU A 286 15.46 -7.78 4.61
CA GLU A 286 16.17 -7.24 3.44
C GLU A 286 17.26 -8.24 3.02
N ILE A 287 17.32 -8.60 1.72
CA ILE A 287 18.34 -9.50 1.17
C ILE A 287 19.40 -8.67 0.43
N ARG A 288 20.65 -8.73 0.87
CA ARG A 288 21.80 -8.07 0.21
C ARG A 288 22.77 -9.08 -0.40
N GLY A 289 23.40 -8.70 -1.50
CA GLY A 289 24.42 -9.50 -2.19
C GLY A 289 25.20 -8.70 -3.23
N VAL A 290 26.13 -9.36 -3.93
CA VAL A 290 26.89 -8.79 -5.04
C VAL A 290 26.82 -9.74 -6.23
N ALA A 291 26.42 -9.23 -7.39
CA ALA A 291 26.45 -9.93 -8.67
C ALA A 291 27.69 -9.52 -9.48
N ARG A 292 28.27 -10.45 -10.24
CA ARG A 292 29.47 -10.20 -11.07
C ARG A 292 29.12 -9.68 -12.47
N SER A 293 27.98 -10.09 -13.01
CA SER A 293 27.44 -9.72 -14.33
C SER A 293 25.95 -9.39 -14.21
N ASN A 294 25.21 -9.15 -15.31
CA ASN A 294 23.76 -9.01 -15.20
C ASN A 294 23.14 -10.36 -14.83
N ALA A 295 22.74 -10.49 -13.57
CA ALA A 295 22.34 -11.76 -12.99
C ALA A 295 20.82 -11.84 -12.79
N THR A 296 20.27 -13.05 -12.79
CA THR A 296 18.92 -13.33 -12.32
C THR A 296 18.99 -13.81 -10.87
N VAL A 297 18.41 -13.02 -9.95
CA VAL A 297 18.27 -13.35 -8.54
C VAL A 297 16.91 -13.99 -8.32
N THR A 298 16.90 -15.27 -7.95
CA THR A 298 15.70 -16.04 -7.59
C THR A 298 15.70 -16.25 -6.08
N VAL A 299 14.65 -15.79 -5.39
CA VAL A 299 14.42 -16.01 -3.96
C VAL A 299 13.31 -17.05 -3.82
N MET A 300 13.60 -18.13 -3.10
CA MET A 300 12.69 -19.24 -2.86
C MET A 300 12.47 -19.45 -1.37
N GLN A 301 11.28 -19.95 -1.03
CA GLN A 301 10.91 -20.39 0.31
C GLN A 301 10.20 -21.74 0.15
N ASN A 302 10.69 -22.79 0.83
CA ASN A 302 10.14 -24.14 0.71
C ASN A 302 9.96 -24.61 -0.76
N GLY A 303 10.92 -24.30 -1.62
CA GLY A 303 10.91 -24.66 -3.05
C GLY A 303 10.04 -23.79 -3.97
N ARG A 304 9.23 -22.88 -3.40
CA ARG A 304 8.41 -21.91 -4.16
C ARG A 304 9.20 -20.64 -4.42
N VAL A 305 9.16 -20.13 -5.66
CA VAL A 305 9.71 -18.80 -6.00
C VAL A 305 8.77 -17.73 -5.46
N ILE A 306 9.27 -16.93 -4.52
CA ILE A 306 8.54 -15.79 -3.95
C ILE A 306 8.93 -14.48 -4.63
N HIS A 307 10.15 -14.41 -5.18
CA HIS A 307 10.64 -13.25 -5.89
C HIS A 307 11.69 -13.65 -6.93
N GLU A 308 11.63 -13.10 -8.14
CA GLU A 308 12.66 -13.28 -9.15
C GLU A 308 12.88 -11.97 -9.90
N ILE A 309 14.14 -11.54 -10.04
CA ILE A 309 14.50 -10.25 -10.65
C ILE A 309 15.86 -10.29 -11.35
N THR A 310 15.97 -9.59 -12.47
CA THR A 310 17.25 -9.32 -13.13
C THR A 310 17.88 -8.10 -12.49
N VAL A 311 19.11 -8.24 -12.03
CA VAL A 311 19.91 -7.16 -11.44
C VAL A 311 21.11 -6.86 -12.32
N PRO A 312 21.56 -5.59 -12.40
CA PRO A 312 22.81 -5.26 -13.08
C PRO A 312 24.02 -5.79 -12.30
N ALA A 313 25.19 -5.79 -12.94
CA ALA A 313 26.45 -6.12 -12.28
C ALA A 313 26.76 -5.16 -11.10
N GLY A 314 27.20 -5.71 -9.97
CA GLY A 314 27.51 -4.97 -8.74
C GLY A 314 26.64 -5.37 -7.53
N PRO A 315 26.70 -4.59 -6.43
CA PRO A 315 25.93 -4.85 -5.23
C PRO A 315 24.44 -4.61 -5.46
N PHE A 316 23.60 -5.44 -4.88
CA PHE A 316 22.16 -5.31 -4.92
C PHE A 316 21.54 -5.46 -3.53
N SER A 317 20.36 -4.85 -3.35
CA SER A 317 19.50 -5.08 -2.20
C SER A 317 18.07 -5.30 -2.65
N LEU A 318 17.42 -6.33 -2.09
CA LEU A 318 16.01 -6.64 -2.30
C LEU A 318 15.24 -6.29 -1.02
N GLN A 319 14.52 -5.18 -1.07
CA GLN A 319 13.66 -4.67 0.02
C GLN A 319 12.17 -4.97 -0.21
N ASP A 320 11.79 -5.39 -1.43
CA ASP A 320 10.40 -5.60 -1.86
C ASP A 320 9.83 -6.97 -1.47
N LEU A 321 10.34 -7.59 -0.40
CA LEU A 321 9.77 -8.82 0.13
C LEU A 321 8.54 -8.47 0.98
N ASN A 322 7.47 -9.27 0.86
CA ASN A 322 6.27 -9.08 1.67
C ASN A 322 6.63 -9.22 3.17
N SER A 323 6.10 -8.34 4.02
CA SER A 323 6.31 -8.37 5.48
C SER A 323 5.84 -9.66 6.15
N GLY A 324 5.01 -10.46 5.47
CA GLY A 324 4.60 -11.79 5.91
C GLY A 324 5.59 -12.94 5.62
N VAL A 325 6.75 -12.67 5.00
CA VAL A 325 7.78 -13.70 4.71
C VAL A 325 8.58 -13.98 5.99
N THR A 326 8.50 -15.21 6.50
CA THR A 326 9.20 -15.68 7.71
C THR A 326 9.98 -16.98 7.47
N GLY A 327 11.00 -17.26 8.27
CA GLY A 327 11.79 -18.49 8.16
C GLY A 327 12.93 -18.46 7.12
N THR A 328 13.45 -19.61 6.74
CA THR A 328 14.63 -19.71 5.87
C THR A 328 14.29 -19.47 4.40
N LEU A 329 15.06 -18.58 3.76
CA LEU A 329 14.98 -18.24 2.34
C LEU A 329 16.20 -18.77 1.59
N ASP A 330 15.94 -19.48 0.50
CA ASP A 330 16.94 -19.96 -0.44
C ASP A 330 17.14 -18.91 -1.53
N VAL A 331 18.33 -18.31 -1.60
CA VAL A 331 18.65 -17.31 -2.62
C VAL A 331 19.62 -17.90 -3.62
N ARG A 332 19.25 -17.80 -4.90
CA ARG A 332 20.05 -18.26 -6.03
C ARG A 332 20.34 -17.10 -6.97
N ILE A 333 21.60 -16.80 -7.19
CA ILE A 333 22.08 -15.82 -8.16
C ILE A 333 22.60 -16.58 -9.37
N THR A 334 21.96 -16.41 -10.53
CA THR A 334 22.40 -17.02 -11.79
C THR A 334 23.04 -15.96 -12.68
N GLU A 335 24.34 -16.09 -12.92
CA GLU A 335 25.15 -15.16 -13.70
C GLU A 335 25.00 -15.40 -15.22
N GLU A 336 25.43 -14.45 -16.04
CA GLU A 336 25.34 -14.54 -17.51
C GLU A 336 26.11 -15.74 -18.09
N ASP A 337 27.23 -16.10 -17.45
CA ASP A 337 28.04 -17.25 -17.86
C ASP A 337 27.46 -18.61 -17.41
N GLY A 338 26.32 -18.60 -16.71
CA GLY A 338 25.63 -19.77 -16.18
C GLY A 338 26.16 -20.26 -14.83
N SER A 339 27.17 -19.61 -14.25
CA SER A 339 27.57 -19.87 -12.88
C SER A 339 26.45 -19.50 -11.90
N VAL A 340 26.32 -20.27 -10.82
CA VAL A 340 25.25 -20.13 -9.84
C VAL A 340 25.86 -20.01 -8.45
N THR A 341 25.58 -18.91 -7.77
CA THR A 341 25.89 -18.73 -6.35
C THR A 341 24.61 -18.93 -5.55
N THR A 342 24.65 -19.86 -4.60
CA THR A 342 23.50 -20.19 -3.73
C THR A 342 23.87 -19.94 -2.29
N PHE A 343 22.98 -19.29 -1.55
CA PHE A 343 23.10 -19.15 -0.11
C PHE A 343 21.72 -19.14 0.55
N LYS A 344 21.70 -19.52 1.82
CA LYS A 344 20.52 -19.42 2.67
C LYS A 344 20.60 -18.14 3.51
N THR A 345 19.46 -17.47 3.67
CA THR A 345 19.31 -16.32 4.57
C THR A 345 18.02 -16.45 5.37
N GLU A 346 18.00 -15.98 6.60
CA GLU A 346 16.79 -16.07 7.43
C GLU A 346 15.99 -14.77 7.33
N ALA A 347 14.69 -14.89 7.07
CA ALA A 347 13.74 -13.82 7.33
C ALA A 347 13.43 -13.80 8.83
N ALA A 348 14.34 -13.21 9.61
CA ALA A 348 14.19 -13.09 11.06
C ALA A 348 13.26 -11.90 11.40
N SER A 349 12.10 -12.20 11.99
CA SER A 349 11.33 -11.24 12.79
C SER A 349 11.55 -11.59 14.26
N LEU A 350 11.70 -10.61 15.15
CA LEU A 350 11.60 -10.88 16.59
C LEU A 350 10.15 -11.22 16.89
N PRO A 351 9.84 -12.49 17.13
CA PRO A 351 8.48 -12.83 17.37
C PRO A 351 8.21 -12.58 18.87
N TYR A 352 7.00 -12.12 19.18
CA TYR A 352 6.35 -12.23 20.49
C TYR A 352 6.55 -11.14 21.56
N LEU A 353 6.97 -9.90 21.26
CA LEU A 353 6.60 -8.78 22.17
C LEU A 353 5.18 -8.33 21.90
N THR A 354 4.23 -9.15 22.35
CA THR A 354 2.81 -8.82 22.31
C THR A 354 2.50 -7.79 23.39
N ARG A 355 1.73 -6.75 23.05
CA ARG A 355 1.39 -5.69 24.01
C ARG A 355 0.51 -6.21 25.15
N PRO A 356 0.61 -5.60 26.35
CA PRO A 356 -0.23 -5.99 27.48
C PRO A 356 -1.72 -6.05 27.12
N GLY A 357 -2.35 -7.16 27.48
CA GLY A 357 -3.76 -7.42 27.22
C GLY A 357 -4.09 -7.85 25.79
N GLN A 358 -3.15 -7.81 24.85
CA GLN A 358 -3.34 -8.36 23.51
C GLN A 358 -2.97 -9.84 23.46
N ILE A 359 -3.70 -10.58 22.63
CA ILE A 359 -3.44 -11.98 22.31
C ILE A 359 -3.37 -12.11 20.79
N GLN A 360 -2.21 -12.54 20.30
CA GLN A 360 -2.04 -12.99 18.92
C GLN A 360 -2.22 -14.50 18.87
N TYR A 361 -2.78 -15.02 17.79
CA TYR A 361 -3.06 -16.44 17.66
C TYR A 361 -3.04 -16.87 16.20
N LYS A 362 -2.58 -18.10 15.97
CA LYS A 362 -2.59 -18.75 14.65
C LYS A 362 -3.10 -20.17 14.84
N LEU A 363 -4.19 -20.50 14.18
CA LEU A 363 -4.81 -21.83 14.21
C LEU A 363 -4.83 -22.35 12.78
N SER A 364 -4.40 -23.59 12.55
CA SER A 364 -4.40 -24.23 11.24
C SER A 364 -4.74 -25.70 11.36
N ALA A 365 -5.52 -26.24 10.42
CA ALA A 365 -5.83 -27.66 10.36
C ALA A 365 -6.02 -28.11 8.91
N GLY A 366 -5.58 -29.33 8.60
CA GLY A 366 -5.68 -29.85 7.24
C GLY A 366 -4.87 -31.12 7.02
N ARG A 367 -4.50 -31.35 5.76
CA ARG A 367 -3.63 -32.44 5.34
C ARG A 367 -2.37 -31.89 4.68
N PRO A 368 -1.17 -32.29 5.13
CA PRO A 368 0.05 -31.89 4.46
C PRO A 368 0.07 -32.40 3.02
N SER A 369 0.71 -31.62 2.15
CA SER A 369 0.76 -31.93 0.73
C SER A 369 2.11 -31.57 0.14
N ASP A 370 2.56 -32.31 -0.85
CA ASP A 370 3.78 -31.98 -1.59
C ASP A 370 3.53 -30.94 -2.71
N SER A 371 4.59 -30.60 -3.44
CA SER A 371 4.53 -29.68 -4.60
C SER A 371 3.73 -30.24 -5.80
N GLN A 372 3.53 -31.56 -5.88
CA GLN A 372 2.74 -32.23 -6.91
C GLN A 372 1.28 -32.44 -6.49
N ARG A 373 0.89 -31.90 -5.31
CA ARG A 373 -0.43 -32.03 -4.68
C ARG A 373 -0.78 -33.47 -4.25
N HIS A 374 0.22 -34.32 -4.04
CA HIS A 374 -0.01 -35.56 -3.30
C HIS A 374 -0.31 -35.19 -1.86
N GLN A 375 -1.47 -35.62 -1.37
CA GLN A 375 -1.85 -35.46 0.03
C GLN A 375 -1.28 -36.62 0.83
N GLU A 376 -0.59 -36.29 1.91
CA GLU A 376 -0.20 -37.31 2.87
C GLU A 376 -1.42 -37.89 3.55
N ASN A 377 -1.39 -39.20 3.84
CA ASN A 377 -2.47 -39.87 4.55
C ASN A 377 -2.41 -39.61 6.06
N LEU A 378 -2.28 -38.33 6.43
CA LEU A 378 -2.26 -37.85 7.80
C LEU A 378 -2.91 -36.48 7.87
N THR A 379 -3.67 -36.25 8.93
CA THR A 379 -4.25 -34.96 9.26
C THR A 379 -3.44 -34.31 10.36
N PHE A 380 -3.26 -33.00 10.30
CA PHE A 380 -2.60 -32.24 11.34
C PHE A 380 -3.50 -31.11 11.85
N SER A 381 -3.22 -30.69 13.07
CA SER A 381 -3.66 -29.43 13.65
C SER A 381 -2.47 -28.70 14.23
N SER A 382 -2.43 -27.38 14.07
CA SER A 382 -1.39 -26.52 14.60
C SER A 382 -2.03 -25.32 15.27
N SER A 383 -1.51 -24.96 16.44
CA SER A 383 -1.96 -23.83 17.22
C SER A 383 -0.76 -23.06 17.75
N GLU A 384 -0.75 -21.75 17.62
CA GLU A 384 0.25 -20.85 18.16
C GLU A 384 -0.47 -19.69 18.82
N PHE A 385 0.03 -19.22 19.96
CA PHE A 385 -0.45 -18.01 20.60
C PHE A 385 0.70 -17.20 21.18
N SER A 386 0.48 -15.89 21.32
CA SER A 386 1.33 -14.98 22.07
C SER A 386 0.47 -14.02 22.86
N TRP A 387 0.72 -13.91 24.16
CA TRP A 387 -0.02 -13.08 25.10
C TRP A 387 0.91 -12.07 25.77
N GLY A 388 0.60 -10.78 25.64
CA GLY A 388 1.25 -9.75 26.44
C GLY A 388 0.70 -9.75 27.86
N MET A 389 1.43 -10.37 28.79
CA MET A 389 1.04 -10.43 30.20
C MET A 389 1.22 -9.08 30.89
N SER A 390 2.23 -8.30 30.48
CA SER A 390 2.51 -6.95 31.00
C SER A 390 3.25 -6.12 29.95
N ASN A 391 3.57 -4.86 30.27
CA ASN A 391 4.38 -3.99 29.38
C ASN A 391 5.77 -4.55 29.08
N ALA A 392 6.30 -5.43 29.94
CA ALA A 392 7.64 -5.98 29.81
C ALA A 392 7.67 -7.46 29.46
N TRP A 393 6.59 -8.21 29.67
CA TRP A 393 6.57 -9.67 29.56
C TRP A 393 5.50 -10.15 28.59
N SER A 394 5.90 -11.07 27.73
CA SER A 394 5.02 -11.76 26.80
C SER A 394 5.27 -13.26 26.90
N LEU A 395 4.20 -14.04 27.04
CA LEU A 395 4.23 -15.50 27.00
C LEU A 395 3.80 -15.95 25.63
N TYR A 396 4.50 -16.90 25.04
CA TYR A 396 4.10 -17.49 23.78
C TYR A 396 4.32 -19.00 23.79
N GLY A 397 3.57 -19.68 22.94
CA GLY A 397 3.66 -21.12 22.83
C GLY A 397 2.79 -21.65 21.73
N GLY A 398 2.96 -22.92 21.44
CA GLY A 398 2.20 -23.56 20.39
C GLY A 398 2.35 -25.06 20.39
N THR A 399 1.56 -25.72 19.56
CA THR A 399 1.61 -27.15 19.33
C THR A 399 1.37 -27.45 17.85
N THR A 400 1.97 -28.53 17.36
CA THR A 400 1.65 -29.14 16.07
C THR A 400 1.42 -30.62 16.31
N LEU A 401 0.21 -31.09 16.05
CA LEU A 401 -0.27 -32.43 16.35
C LEU A 401 -0.69 -33.12 15.07
N SER A 402 -0.25 -34.35 14.87
CA SER A 402 -0.60 -35.20 13.73
C SER A 402 -0.52 -36.67 14.13
N ASN A 403 -1.10 -37.55 13.32
CA ASN A 403 -0.87 -38.99 13.45
C ASN A 403 0.62 -39.29 13.23
N GLY A 404 1.30 -39.80 14.26
CA GLY A 404 2.73 -40.13 14.22
C GLY A 404 3.68 -38.96 14.49
N TYR A 405 3.20 -37.72 14.66
CA TYR A 405 4.05 -36.56 14.96
C TYR A 405 3.41 -35.61 15.96
N GLN A 406 4.17 -35.21 16.98
CA GLN A 406 3.75 -34.25 17.99
C GLN A 406 4.90 -33.29 18.27
N SER A 407 4.63 -31.99 18.26
CA SER A 407 5.57 -30.98 18.72
C SER A 407 4.87 -29.94 19.58
N GLY A 408 5.54 -29.49 20.63
CA GLY A 408 5.08 -28.44 21.53
C GLY A 408 6.21 -27.49 21.86
N SER A 409 5.91 -26.19 21.84
CA SER A 409 6.86 -25.13 22.13
C SER A 409 6.30 -24.16 23.17
N VAL A 410 7.17 -23.69 24.06
CA VAL A 410 6.84 -22.65 25.03
C VAL A 410 8.03 -21.71 25.17
N GLY A 411 7.75 -20.42 25.24
CA GLY A 411 8.78 -19.41 25.40
C GLY A 411 8.29 -18.13 26.06
N LEU A 412 9.26 -17.33 26.50
CA LEU A 412 9.05 -16.05 27.14
C LEU A 412 9.80 -14.97 26.37
N GLY A 413 9.12 -13.86 26.14
CA GLY A 413 9.68 -12.61 25.63
C GLY A 413 9.74 -11.59 26.75
N ARG A 414 10.86 -10.88 26.86
CA ARG A 414 11.01 -9.77 27.79
C ARG A 414 11.58 -8.54 27.09
N ASN A 415 10.88 -7.42 27.26
CA ASN A 415 11.44 -6.12 26.96
C ASN A 415 12.30 -5.66 28.14
N LEU A 416 13.61 -5.60 27.94
CA LEU A 416 14.61 -5.12 28.90
C LEU A 416 14.85 -3.61 28.78
N TYR A 417 13.99 -2.89 28.04
CA TYR A 417 14.03 -1.45 27.82
C TYR A 417 15.38 -0.99 27.25
N LEU A 418 16.28 -0.50 28.12
CA LEU A 418 17.61 -0.02 27.75
C LEU A 418 18.45 -1.12 27.09
N LEU A 419 18.27 -2.38 27.47
CA LEU A 419 19.03 -3.51 26.90
C LEU A 419 18.34 -4.17 25.69
N GLY A 420 17.17 -3.68 25.28
CA GLY A 420 16.45 -4.19 24.11
C GLY A 420 15.48 -5.31 24.44
N ALA A 421 15.13 -6.12 23.45
CA ALA A 421 14.19 -7.23 23.59
C ALA A 421 14.92 -8.56 23.54
N VAL A 422 14.61 -9.45 24.47
CA VAL A 422 15.12 -10.83 24.50
C VAL A 422 13.94 -11.80 24.47
N SER A 423 14.05 -12.90 23.73
CA SER A 423 13.11 -14.02 23.81
C SER A 423 13.87 -15.33 23.93
N ALA A 424 13.31 -16.28 24.66
CA ALA A 424 13.84 -17.63 24.71
C ALA A 424 12.70 -18.65 24.70
N ASP A 425 12.90 -19.74 23.97
CA ASP A 425 11.93 -20.82 23.83
C ASP A 425 12.59 -22.20 23.86
N ILE A 426 11.78 -23.18 24.26
CA ILE A 426 12.08 -24.60 24.18
C ILE A 426 10.99 -25.30 23.40
N THR A 427 11.40 -26.12 22.44
CA THR A 427 10.51 -26.91 21.58
C THR A 427 10.85 -28.39 21.73
N GLN A 428 9.86 -29.20 22.11
CA GLN A 428 9.94 -30.65 22.16
C GLN A 428 9.28 -31.23 20.91
N SER A 429 9.90 -32.26 20.32
CA SER A 429 9.32 -33.04 19.22
C SER A 429 9.31 -34.53 19.57
N ARG A 430 8.29 -35.24 19.06
CA ARG A 430 8.11 -36.69 19.13
C ARG A 430 7.62 -37.16 17.76
N ALA A 431 8.46 -37.90 17.05
CA ALA A 431 8.20 -38.36 15.69
C ALA A 431 8.31 -39.89 15.59
N SER A 432 7.28 -40.53 15.03
CA SER A 432 7.20 -41.97 14.80
C SER A 432 7.26 -42.23 13.30
N LEU A 433 8.38 -42.79 12.84
CA LEU A 433 8.61 -43.12 11.44
C LEU A 433 8.56 -44.64 11.23
N PRO A 434 8.11 -45.14 10.06
CA PRO A 434 8.20 -46.55 9.73
C PRO A 434 9.65 -47.05 9.81
N ASN A 435 9.88 -48.19 10.45
CA ASN A 435 11.20 -48.85 10.55
C ASN A 435 12.30 -48.04 11.26
N ILE A 436 11.96 -46.94 11.96
CA ILE A 436 12.90 -46.16 12.75
C ILE A 436 12.36 -46.07 14.19
N PRO A 437 13.22 -46.23 15.23
CA PRO A 437 12.81 -46.03 16.61
C PRO A 437 12.20 -44.64 16.82
N LEU A 438 11.28 -44.53 17.77
CA LEU A 438 10.67 -43.26 18.14
C LEU A 438 11.74 -42.17 18.36
N GLN A 439 11.66 -41.09 17.59
CA GLN A 439 12.58 -39.96 17.70
C GLN A 439 11.99 -38.93 18.66
N ASN A 440 12.66 -38.72 19.80
CA ASN A 440 12.30 -37.71 20.78
C ASN A 440 13.47 -36.75 20.94
N GLY A 441 13.27 -35.47 20.64
CA GLY A 441 14.35 -34.48 20.79
C GLY A 441 13.84 -33.07 21.09
N ARG A 442 14.76 -32.24 21.56
CA ARG A 442 14.52 -30.85 21.98
C ARG A 442 15.30 -29.86 21.13
N SER A 443 14.72 -28.67 20.99
CA SER A 443 15.37 -27.50 20.42
C SER A 443 15.24 -26.33 21.38
N PHE A 444 16.30 -25.55 21.53
CA PHE A 444 16.38 -24.36 22.37
C PHE A 444 16.73 -23.17 21.49
N SER A 445 16.05 -22.05 21.68
CA SER A 445 16.25 -20.84 20.89
C SER A 445 16.31 -19.62 21.80
N VAL A 446 17.25 -18.72 21.51
CA VAL A 446 17.40 -17.42 22.19
C VAL A 446 17.59 -16.35 21.14
N ASN A 447 16.73 -15.33 21.17
CA ASN A 447 16.78 -14.21 20.23
C ASN A 447 16.92 -12.89 21.00
N TRP A 448 17.68 -11.97 20.44
CA TRP A 448 17.91 -10.64 20.99
C TRP A 448 17.90 -9.58 19.90
N SER A 449 17.42 -8.40 20.24
CA SER A 449 17.50 -7.21 19.39
C SER A 449 17.57 -5.94 20.20
N LYS A 450 18.17 -4.92 19.61
CA LYS A 450 18.29 -3.62 20.25
C LYS A 450 18.54 -2.52 19.23
N ARG A 451 17.74 -1.46 19.28
CA ARG A 451 18.04 -0.17 18.66
C ARG A 451 18.65 0.78 19.69
N PHE A 452 19.79 1.37 19.36
CA PHE A 452 20.54 2.34 20.16
C PHE A 452 20.41 3.73 19.52
N ASP A 453 19.41 4.49 19.97
CA ASP A 453 19.11 5.81 19.39
C ASP A 453 20.23 6.84 19.62
N SER A 454 20.99 6.74 20.72
CA SER A 454 22.09 7.67 21.02
C SER A 454 23.29 7.56 20.07
N ILE A 455 23.38 6.47 19.31
CA ILE A 455 24.49 6.21 18.39
C ILE A 455 24.01 5.84 16.99
N ASP A 456 22.73 6.02 16.68
CA ASP A 456 22.07 5.63 15.42
C ASP A 456 22.48 4.22 14.93
N GLY A 457 22.53 3.29 15.88
CA GLY A 457 22.93 1.90 15.68
C GLY A 457 21.83 0.94 16.03
N GLN A 458 21.78 -0.21 15.38
CA GLN A 458 20.82 -1.26 15.65
C GLN A 458 21.45 -2.65 15.49
N VAL A 459 21.24 -3.48 16.51
CA VAL A 459 21.30 -4.93 16.38
C VAL A 459 19.94 -5.35 15.86
N ASN A 460 19.84 -5.55 14.54
CA ASN A 460 18.60 -5.91 13.86
C ASN A 460 18.08 -7.24 14.41
N PHE A 461 18.96 -8.24 14.51
CA PHE A 461 18.66 -9.55 15.06
C PHE A 461 19.95 -10.27 15.48
N ALA A 462 19.94 -10.87 16.67
CA ALA A 462 20.95 -11.81 17.14
C ALA A 462 20.25 -13.05 17.70
N GLY A 463 20.34 -14.18 17.00
CA GLY A 463 19.67 -15.43 17.35
C GLY A 463 20.65 -16.58 17.47
N TYR A 464 20.39 -17.45 18.45
CA TYR A 464 21.06 -18.73 18.63
C TYR A 464 20.01 -19.83 18.79
N ARG A 465 20.12 -20.90 18.00
CA ARG A 465 19.31 -22.10 18.13
C ARG A 465 20.20 -23.33 18.24
N PHE A 466 19.89 -24.20 19.20
CA PHE A 466 20.51 -25.52 19.35
C PHE A 466 19.42 -26.59 19.24
N SER A 467 19.66 -27.64 18.46
CA SER A 467 18.74 -28.76 18.30
C SER A 467 19.46 -30.09 18.55
N GLU A 468 18.86 -30.94 19.39
CA GLU A 468 19.37 -32.28 19.66
C GLU A 468 19.31 -33.15 18.40
N LYS A 469 20.17 -34.17 18.30
CA LYS A 469 20.23 -35.06 17.12
C LYS A 469 18.90 -35.75 16.81
N THR A 470 18.05 -35.97 17.80
CA THR A 470 16.75 -36.63 17.64
C THR A 470 15.60 -35.63 17.47
N PHE A 471 15.88 -34.32 17.47
CA PHE A 471 14.87 -33.29 17.22
C PHE A 471 14.48 -33.30 15.75
N MET A 472 13.19 -33.20 15.47
CA MET A 472 12.65 -33.21 14.12
C MET A 472 11.51 -32.20 14.00
N GLY A 473 11.68 -31.22 13.12
CA GLY A 473 10.59 -30.34 12.69
C GLY A 473 9.59 -31.09 11.79
N MET A 474 8.36 -30.57 11.65
CA MET A 474 7.31 -31.23 10.86
C MET A 474 7.72 -31.36 9.38
N SER A 475 8.43 -30.37 8.83
CA SER A 475 8.97 -30.42 7.46
C SER A 475 9.98 -31.55 7.28
N GLN A 476 10.88 -31.75 8.24
CA GLN A 476 11.83 -32.89 8.27
C GLN A 476 11.10 -34.23 8.44
N TYR A 477 10.07 -34.28 9.28
CA TYR A 477 9.25 -35.48 9.49
C TYR A 477 8.54 -35.90 8.20
N LEU A 478 7.87 -34.97 7.51
CA LEU A 478 7.21 -35.24 6.24
C LEU A 478 8.21 -35.69 5.17
N TYR A 479 9.39 -35.06 5.12
CA TYR A 479 10.45 -35.48 4.21
C TYR A 479 10.93 -36.90 4.50
N ALA A 480 11.18 -37.24 5.77
CA ALA A 480 11.62 -38.57 6.18
C ALA A 480 10.53 -39.63 5.96
N LEU A 481 9.25 -39.28 6.19
CA LEU A 481 8.11 -40.17 5.95
C LEU A 481 8.00 -40.57 4.47
N ASN A 482 8.15 -39.61 3.57
CA ASN A 482 8.00 -39.83 2.13
C ASN A 482 9.18 -40.55 1.49
N ASN A 483 10.35 -40.50 2.13
CA ASN A 483 11.59 -41.06 1.61
C ASN A 483 12.09 -42.25 2.44
N ASN A 484 11.19 -43.00 3.09
CA ASN A 484 11.50 -44.22 3.86
C ASN A 484 12.62 -44.03 4.90
N GLY A 485 12.64 -42.88 5.58
CA GLY A 485 13.63 -42.59 6.62
C GLY A 485 15.01 -42.18 6.10
N SER A 486 15.11 -41.75 4.84
CA SER A 486 16.34 -41.18 4.27
C SER A 486 16.96 -40.09 5.14
N ASP A 487 18.27 -39.90 5.04
CA ASP A 487 19.00 -38.82 5.73
C ASP A 487 18.38 -37.45 5.44
N TYR A 488 17.68 -36.90 6.43
CA TYR A 488 17.21 -35.53 6.45
C TYR A 488 18.31 -34.63 7.03
N HIS A 489 18.31 -33.35 6.64
CA HIS A 489 19.34 -32.41 7.12
C HIS A 489 19.10 -32.14 8.61
N ASN A 490 19.97 -32.67 9.47
CA ASN A 490 19.78 -32.63 10.91
C ASN A 490 20.58 -31.48 11.51
N GLU A 491 19.95 -30.32 11.62
CA GLU A 491 20.58 -29.12 12.14
C GLU A 491 20.96 -29.28 13.61
N LYS A 492 22.17 -28.84 13.95
CA LYS A 492 22.72 -28.86 15.30
C LYS A 492 22.69 -27.48 15.93
N GLU A 493 23.41 -26.52 15.35
CA GLU A 493 23.47 -25.14 15.85
C GLU A 493 23.23 -24.15 14.71
N ARG A 494 22.48 -23.08 15.01
CA ARG A 494 22.28 -21.93 14.13
C ARG A 494 22.64 -20.66 14.88
N TYR A 495 23.53 -19.87 14.31
CA TYR A 495 23.86 -18.51 14.75
C TYR A 495 23.47 -17.53 13.66
N VAL A 496 22.75 -16.46 14.02
CA VAL A 496 22.40 -15.37 13.10
C VAL A 496 22.66 -14.05 13.80
N ILE A 497 23.48 -13.19 13.23
CA ILE A 497 23.75 -11.84 13.75
C ILE A 497 23.65 -10.85 12.60
N THR A 498 22.87 -9.81 12.79
CA THR A 498 22.73 -8.70 11.83
C THR A 498 22.82 -7.37 12.57
N LEU A 499 23.75 -6.52 12.15
CA LEU A 499 24.02 -5.22 12.74
C LEU A 499 23.95 -4.16 11.65
N SER A 500 23.35 -3.03 11.97
CA SER A 500 23.40 -1.83 11.15
C SER A 500 23.78 -0.62 11.99
N LYS A 501 24.56 0.29 11.43
CA LYS A 501 24.92 1.54 12.10
C LYS A 501 25.07 2.64 11.07
N ASN A 502 24.40 3.75 11.31
CA ASN A 502 24.66 4.99 10.60
C ASN A 502 25.51 5.88 11.49
N PHE A 503 26.51 6.52 10.90
CA PHE A 503 27.38 7.46 11.57
C PHE A 503 26.96 8.86 11.15
N ASP A 504 26.36 9.59 12.08
CA ASP A 504 26.23 11.04 11.99
C ASP A 504 27.36 11.65 12.82
N SER A 505 28.28 12.36 12.16
CA SER A 505 29.50 12.85 12.79
C SER A 505 29.97 14.14 12.15
N GLU A 506 30.48 15.06 12.96
CA GLU A 506 31.14 16.29 12.48
C GLU A 506 32.43 15.97 11.68
N ARG A 507 33.00 14.77 11.86
CA ARG A 507 34.13 14.32 11.05
C ARG A 507 33.64 13.96 9.65
N GLN A 508 34.01 14.79 8.67
CA GLN A 508 33.56 14.67 7.27
C GLN A 508 33.66 13.25 6.67
N TRP A 509 34.66 12.44 7.03
CA TRP A 509 34.83 11.07 6.51
C TRP A 509 33.95 10.01 7.21
N LEU A 510 33.42 10.31 8.39
CA LEU A 510 32.45 9.47 9.11
C LEU A 510 31.01 9.94 8.89
N ASN A 511 30.81 11.18 8.49
CA ASN A 511 29.48 11.73 8.27
C ASN A 511 28.77 10.99 7.13
N GLY A 512 27.54 10.53 7.37
CA GLY A 512 26.75 9.79 6.38
C GLY A 512 27.30 8.40 6.05
N LEU A 513 28.27 7.88 6.81
CA LEU A 513 28.74 6.50 6.67
C LEU A 513 27.67 5.54 7.22
N SER A 514 27.17 4.66 6.37
CA SER A 514 26.28 3.56 6.71
C SER A 514 27.06 2.24 6.72
N THR A 515 26.93 1.48 7.79
CA THR A 515 27.58 0.18 7.99
C THR A 515 26.53 -0.89 8.20
N TYR A 516 26.72 -2.03 7.53
CA TYR A 516 25.89 -3.21 7.72
C TYR A 516 26.80 -4.43 7.83
N LEU A 517 26.57 -5.27 8.85
CA LEU A 517 27.27 -6.52 9.08
C LEU A 517 26.23 -7.64 9.17
N SER A 518 26.49 -8.74 8.50
CA SER A 518 25.69 -9.96 8.59
C SER A 518 26.60 -11.16 8.81
N TYR A 519 26.20 -12.03 9.73
CA TYR A 519 26.86 -13.29 10.06
C TYR A 519 25.80 -14.36 10.24
N THR A 520 25.97 -15.50 9.58
CA THR A 520 25.11 -16.67 9.72
C THR A 520 25.98 -17.92 9.70
N GLN A 521 25.78 -18.82 10.65
CA GLN A 521 26.46 -20.11 10.70
C GLN A 521 25.46 -21.20 11.05
N GLN A 522 25.50 -22.29 10.30
CA GLN A 522 24.69 -23.49 10.51
C GLN A 522 25.60 -24.70 10.59
N THR A 523 25.47 -25.47 11.65
CA THR A 523 26.15 -26.77 11.82
C THR A 523 25.11 -27.88 11.80
N PHE A 524 25.52 -29.06 11.36
CA PHE A 524 24.65 -30.22 11.23
C PHE A 524 25.27 -31.43 11.93
N TRP A 525 24.43 -32.38 12.36
CA TRP A 525 24.86 -33.63 12.98
C TRP A 525 25.35 -34.66 11.95
N ASN A 526 24.83 -34.59 10.73
CA ASN A 526 25.08 -35.55 9.64
C ASN A 526 25.63 -34.90 8.36
N GLU A 527 25.80 -33.58 8.35
CA GLU A 527 26.26 -32.84 7.17
C GLU A 527 27.36 -31.84 7.50
N ARG A 528 27.97 -31.27 6.45
CA ARG A 528 29.00 -30.25 6.58
C ARG A 528 28.38 -28.93 7.01
N GLN A 529 29.09 -28.21 7.87
CA GLN A 529 28.72 -26.85 8.26
C GLN A 529 28.63 -25.89 7.05
N GLN A 530 27.76 -24.90 7.19
CA GLN A 530 27.55 -23.82 6.24
C GLN A 530 27.70 -22.49 6.98
N HIS A 531 28.27 -21.49 6.34
CA HIS A 531 28.35 -20.16 6.92
C HIS A 531 28.38 -19.07 5.86
N ARG A 532 27.82 -17.92 6.20
CA ARG A 532 27.87 -16.72 5.39
C ARG A 532 28.16 -15.54 6.28
N TYR A 533 29.10 -14.70 5.89
CA TYR A 533 29.33 -13.45 6.57
C TYR A 533 29.76 -12.37 5.59
N GLY A 534 29.47 -11.14 5.95
CA GLY A 534 29.94 -10.01 5.18
C GLY A 534 29.60 -8.68 5.79
N ILE A 535 30.26 -7.68 5.24
CA ILE A 535 30.20 -6.29 5.67
C ILE A 535 29.97 -5.41 4.45
N SER A 536 29.16 -4.37 4.60
CA SER A 536 29.05 -3.30 3.62
C SER A 536 29.14 -1.95 4.30
N LEU A 537 30.00 -1.10 3.76
CA LEU A 537 30.24 0.27 4.17
C LEU A 537 29.86 1.17 2.99
N ASN A 538 28.97 2.14 3.17
CA ASN A 538 28.65 3.12 2.12
C ASN A 538 28.61 4.52 2.71
N THR A 539 29.17 5.50 2.02
CA THR A 539 29.21 6.90 2.44
C THR A 539 28.96 7.82 1.26
N TYR A 540 28.55 9.05 1.55
CA TYR A 540 28.49 10.15 0.60
C TYR A 540 29.53 11.18 0.97
N LEU A 541 30.28 11.63 -0.02
CA LEU A 541 31.37 12.56 0.15
C LEU A 541 31.33 13.62 -0.96
N ASP A 542 31.79 14.82 -0.63
CA ASP A 542 31.91 15.93 -1.57
C ASP A 542 33.39 16.07 -1.96
N LEU A 543 33.69 15.97 -3.27
CA LEU A 543 35.04 16.08 -3.84
C LEU A 543 35.16 17.38 -4.63
N GLY A 544 35.55 18.46 -3.94
CA GLY A 544 35.68 19.79 -4.56
C GLY A 544 34.34 20.27 -5.14
N PRO A 545 34.23 20.49 -6.47
CA PRO A 545 32.96 20.89 -7.09
C PRO A 545 31.96 19.73 -7.23
N LEU A 546 32.40 18.47 -7.12
CA LEU A 546 31.54 17.29 -7.25
C LEU A 546 30.87 17.00 -5.91
N LYS A 547 29.59 17.32 -5.79
CA LYS A 547 28.80 17.07 -4.58
C LYS A 547 28.04 15.75 -4.68
N GLY A 548 27.91 15.04 -3.57
CA GLY A 548 27.10 13.81 -3.49
C GLY A 548 27.73 12.60 -4.17
N VAL A 549 29.07 12.52 -4.20
CA VAL A 549 29.77 11.30 -4.66
C VAL A 549 29.50 10.18 -3.66
N SER A 550 28.95 9.06 -4.12
CA SER A 550 28.74 7.90 -3.26
C SER A 550 29.90 6.92 -3.41
N ALA A 551 30.50 6.51 -2.30
CA ALA A 551 31.54 5.49 -2.27
C ALA A 551 31.14 4.35 -1.35
N GLY A 552 31.45 3.12 -1.73
CA GLY A 552 31.07 1.95 -0.96
C GLY A 552 32.03 0.79 -1.11
N VAL A 553 32.17 0.01 -0.05
CA VAL A 553 32.93 -1.25 -0.02
C VAL A 553 32.00 -2.32 0.52
N SER A 554 31.95 -3.45 -0.17
CA SER A 554 31.25 -4.64 0.31
C SER A 554 32.16 -5.85 0.21
N ALA A 555 32.13 -6.71 1.22
CA ALA A 555 32.90 -7.94 1.25
C ALA A 555 32.01 -9.05 1.82
N TRP A 556 31.95 -10.17 1.11
CA TRP A 556 31.12 -11.33 1.46
C TRP A 556 31.88 -12.61 1.25
N ARG A 557 31.73 -13.54 2.19
CA ARG A 557 32.10 -14.95 2.04
C ARG A 557 30.87 -15.82 2.26
N SER A 558 30.68 -16.79 1.37
CA SER A 558 29.65 -17.82 1.49
C SER A 558 30.27 -19.20 1.36
N LEU A 559 30.04 -20.07 2.33
CA LEU A 559 30.36 -21.49 2.27
C LEU A 559 29.06 -22.29 2.21
N TYR A 560 28.82 -22.95 1.07
CA TYR A 560 27.65 -23.79 0.86
C TYR A 560 28.05 -25.05 0.09
N ASN A 561 27.66 -26.24 0.58
CA ASN A 561 28.02 -27.55 -0.03
C ASN A 561 29.50 -27.68 -0.41
N ALA A 562 30.39 -27.27 0.51
CA ALA A 562 31.86 -27.27 0.35
C ALA A 562 32.43 -26.32 -0.73
N ASN A 563 31.59 -25.52 -1.38
CA ASN A 563 32.04 -24.45 -2.26
C ASN A 563 32.13 -23.14 -1.46
N THR A 564 33.29 -22.50 -1.55
CA THR A 564 33.53 -21.18 -0.94
C THR A 564 33.52 -20.12 -2.03
N ASP A 565 32.63 -19.16 -1.88
CA ASP A 565 32.55 -17.98 -2.74
C ASP A 565 32.97 -16.75 -1.92
N ASP A 566 34.17 -16.23 -2.21
CA ASP A 566 34.68 -14.96 -1.67
C ASP A 566 34.46 -13.84 -2.69
N SER A 567 33.89 -12.72 -2.24
CA SER A 567 33.68 -11.54 -3.07
C SER A 567 34.02 -10.26 -2.31
N ILE A 568 34.74 -9.35 -2.95
CA ILE A 568 34.99 -7.99 -2.48
C ILE A 568 34.64 -7.05 -3.62
N TYR A 569 33.88 -6.01 -3.36
CA TYR A 569 33.47 -5.02 -4.35
C TYR A 569 33.57 -3.61 -3.79
N LEU A 570 34.33 -2.76 -4.48
CA LEU A 570 34.49 -1.35 -4.22
C LEU A 570 33.75 -0.57 -5.29
N ASN A 571 32.88 0.35 -4.90
CA ASN A 571 32.11 1.18 -5.80
C ASN A 571 32.39 2.66 -5.55
N LEU A 572 32.38 3.43 -6.62
CA LEU A 572 32.42 4.88 -6.62
C LEU A 572 31.40 5.34 -7.64
N SER A 573 30.47 6.22 -7.27
CA SER A 573 29.49 6.80 -8.19
C SER A 573 29.54 8.31 -8.08
N ILE A 574 29.86 8.95 -9.20
CA ILE A 574 30.08 10.38 -9.31
C ILE A 574 28.89 10.97 -10.08
N PRO A 575 28.06 11.84 -9.45
CA PRO A 575 27.04 12.57 -10.18
C PRO A 575 27.70 13.64 -11.06
N LEU A 576 27.41 13.61 -12.36
CA LEU A 576 27.86 14.64 -13.31
C LEU A 576 26.83 15.77 -13.43
N ARG A 577 25.55 15.40 -13.44
CA ARG A 577 24.37 16.27 -13.52
C ARG A 577 23.22 15.61 -12.73
N ASP A 578 22.10 16.29 -12.56
CA ASP A 578 20.93 15.81 -11.79
C ASP A 578 20.48 14.38 -12.14
N ARG A 579 20.66 13.97 -13.40
CA ARG A 579 20.19 12.70 -13.96
C ARG A 579 21.30 11.84 -14.58
N GLU A 580 22.57 12.23 -14.43
CA GLU A 580 23.71 11.56 -15.06
C GLU A 580 24.75 11.16 -14.02
N ARG A 581 25.17 9.90 -14.02
CA ARG A 581 26.20 9.39 -13.10
C ARG A 581 27.25 8.56 -13.83
N VAL A 582 28.50 8.68 -13.38
CA VAL A 582 29.60 7.81 -13.76
C VAL A 582 30.00 6.97 -12.55
N GLY A 583 29.87 5.66 -12.69
CA GLY A 583 30.27 4.67 -11.72
C GLY A 583 31.60 4.01 -12.09
N TYR A 584 32.49 3.84 -11.13
CA TYR A 584 33.65 2.96 -11.22
C TYR A 584 33.53 1.86 -10.16
N GLY A 585 33.67 0.61 -10.57
CA GLY A 585 33.55 -0.58 -9.74
C GLY A 585 34.81 -1.44 -9.84
N LEU A 586 35.37 -1.82 -8.70
CA LEU A 586 36.47 -2.78 -8.61
C LEU A 586 35.99 -3.99 -7.82
N GLY A 587 35.85 -5.13 -8.49
CA GLY A 587 35.40 -6.38 -7.88
C GLY A 587 36.46 -7.47 -7.92
N SER A 588 36.65 -8.20 -6.82
CA SER A 588 37.40 -9.45 -6.77
C SER A 588 36.44 -10.59 -6.43
N TYR A 589 36.32 -11.58 -7.31
CA TYR A 589 35.41 -12.72 -7.15
C TYR A 589 36.21 -14.01 -7.28
N GLY A 590 36.28 -14.81 -6.21
CA GLY A 590 37.08 -16.05 -6.18
C GLY A 590 38.57 -15.79 -6.54
N GLY A 591 39.11 -14.64 -6.11
CA GLY A 591 40.48 -14.21 -6.39
C GLY A 591 40.71 -13.57 -7.76
N LYS A 592 39.69 -13.46 -8.63
CA LYS A 592 39.79 -12.82 -9.95
C LYS A 592 39.32 -11.37 -9.90
N MET A 593 40.18 -10.45 -10.29
CA MET A 593 39.89 -9.01 -10.31
C MET A 593 39.14 -8.61 -11.58
N THR A 594 38.21 -7.69 -11.43
CA THR A 594 37.37 -7.11 -12.48
C THR A 594 37.23 -5.62 -12.24
N GLN A 595 37.39 -4.83 -13.30
CA GLN A 595 37.18 -3.38 -13.27
C GLN A 595 36.01 -3.06 -14.17
N THR A 596 35.06 -2.28 -13.67
CA THR A 596 33.83 -1.91 -14.38
C THR A 596 33.69 -0.39 -14.38
N LEU A 597 33.48 0.19 -15.55
CA LEU A 597 33.09 1.58 -15.72
C LEU A 597 31.65 1.61 -16.21
N THR A 598 30.79 2.35 -15.54
CA THR A 598 29.36 2.44 -15.84
C THR A 598 28.97 3.90 -16.03
N TYR A 599 28.30 4.23 -17.14
CA TYR A 599 27.59 5.48 -17.30
C TYR A 599 26.10 5.20 -17.18
N SER A 600 25.39 5.94 -16.33
CA SER A 600 23.93 5.83 -16.18
C SER A 600 23.26 7.17 -16.36
N ASN A 601 22.10 7.13 -17.01
CA ASN A 601 21.27 8.30 -17.28
C ASN A 601 19.81 7.96 -16.96
N GLN A 602 19.19 8.79 -16.12
CA GLN A 602 17.78 8.73 -15.82
C GLN A 602 17.07 9.83 -16.61
N GLN A 603 16.71 9.55 -17.86
CA GLN A 603 16.14 10.53 -18.78
C GLN A 603 14.91 11.23 -18.19
N ASP A 604 14.04 10.47 -17.52
CA ASP A 604 12.92 10.96 -16.71
C ASP A 604 12.55 9.96 -15.60
N GLN A 605 11.42 10.17 -14.92
CA GLN A 605 10.97 9.29 -13.82
C GLN A 605 10.68 7.85 -14.28
N ASN A 606 10.39 7.66 -15.56
CA ASN A 606 9.90 6.42 -16.14
C ASN A 606 10.93 5.74 -17.06
N ARG A 607 11.97 6.47 -17.52
CA ARG A 607 12.99 5.97 -18.45
C ARG A 607 14.38 6.13 -17.86
N SER A 608 15.08 5.01 -17.74
CA SER A 608 16.49 5.00 -17.35
C SER A 608 17.28 4.01 -18.17
N TRP A 609 18.56 4.30 -18.37
CA TRP A 609 19.48 3.39 -19.02
C TRP A 609 20.87 3.47 -18.42
N ASN A 610 21.62 2.40 -18.60
CA ASN A 610 23.03 2.38 -18.27
C ASN A 610 23.82 1.65 -19.36
N LEU A 611 25.09 2.03 -19.46
CA LEU A 611 26.08 1.39 -20.29
C LEU A 611 27.30 1.12 -19.43
N SER A 612 27.72 -0.13 -19.37
CA SER A 612 28.86 -0.59 -18.59
C SER A 612 29.88 -1.24 -19.50
N THR A 613 31.14 -0.94 -19.29
CA THR A 613 32.25 -1.69 -19.84
C THR A 613 33.05 -2.31 -18.70
N ARG A 614 33.47 -3.56 -18.87
CA ARG A 614 34.26 -4.28 -17.88
C ARG A 614 35.50 -4.83 -18.54
N TYR A 615 36.60 -4.77 -17.81
CA TYR A 615 37.85 -5.44 -18.15
C TYR A 615 38.16 -6.44 -17.04
N ASP A 616 38.34 -7.71 -17.41
CA ASP A 616 38.62 -8.78 -16.46
C ASP A 616 40.09 -9.20 -16.44
N ALA A 617 40.50 -9.92 -15.40
CA ALA A 617 41.86 -10.43 -15.26
C ALA A 617 42.31 -11.37 -16.41
N ALA A 618 41.38 -11.86 -17.23
CA ALA A 618 41.68 -12.66 -18.42
C ALA A 618 41.87 -11.79 -19.68
N SER A 619 41.92 -10.46 -19.53
CA SER A 619 42.03 -9.48 -20.62
C SER A 619 40.90 -9.56 -21.65
N LYS A 620 39.71 -10.02 -21.23
CA LYS A 620 38.53 -10.06 -22.11
C LYS A 620 37.73 -8.77 -21.94
N GLY A 621 37.48 -8.09 -23.06
CA GLY A 621 36.55 -6.96 -23.10
C GLY A 621 35.12 -7.42 -22.85
N TYR A 622 34.39 -6.68 -22.04
CA TYR A 622 32.97 -6.85 -21.80
C TYR A 622 32.24 -5.52 -21.94
N VAL A 623 31.09 -5.54 -22.59
CA VAL A 623 30.20 -4.39 -22.73
C VAL A 623 28.79 -4.85 -22.43
N SER A 624 28.06 -4.11 -21.60
CA SER A 624 26.64 -4.33 -21.38
C SER A 624 25.86 -3.04 -21.32
N GLY A 625 24.65 -3.04 -21.84
CA GLY A 625 23.70 -1.95 -21.68
C GLY A 625 22.38 -2.46 -21.15
N THR A 626 21.72 -1.69 -20.29
CA THR A 626 20.34 -1.96 -19.89
C THR A 626 19.47 -0.73 -20.07
N TYR A 627 18.22 -0.95 -20.46
CA TYR A 627 17.18 0.06 -20.61
C TYR A 627 15.97 -0.35 -19.79
N ASN A 628 15.49 0.53 -18.93
CA ASN A 628 14.31 0.32 -18.10
C ASN A 628 13.24 1.35 -18.48
N TYR A 629 12.00 0.87 -18.60
CA TYR A 629 10.84 1.67 -18.93
C TYR A 629 9.67 1.31 -18.01
N ALA A 630 9.25 2.25 -17.17
CA ALA A 630 8.07 2.14 -16.33
C ALA A 630 6.90 2.84 -17.03
N ALA A 631 6.00 2.07 -17.64
CA ALA A 631 4.77 2.59 -18.22
C ALA A 631 3.61 2.39 -17.25
N SER A 632 2.56 3.21 -17.35
CA SER A 632 1.36 3.08 -16.52
C SER A 632 0.77 1.65 -16.54
N ALA A 633 0.83 0.98 -17.70
CA ALA A 633 0.30 -0.35 -17.93
C ALA A 633 1.27 -1.50 -17.58
N THR A 634 2.59 -1.28 -17.56
CA THR A 634 3.59 -2.33 -17.31
C THR A 634 4.99 -1.75 -17.10
N ASN A 635 5.83 -2.44 -16.33
CA ASN A 635 7.26 -2.16 -16.24
C ASN A 635 8.03 -3.13 -17.12
N ALA A 636 8.86 -2.59 -18.00
CA ALA A 636 9.72 -3.33 -18.91
C ALA A 636 11.20 -3.04 -18.63
N SER A 637 12.03 -4.07 -18.73
CA SER A 637 13.48 -3.89 -18.80
C SER A 637 14.07 -4.77 -19.90
N MET A 638 15.12 -4.28 -20.53
CA MET A 638 15.88 -5.01 -21.55
C MET A 638 17.37 -4.80 -21.33
N GLY A 639 18.13 -5.89 -21.40
CA GLY A 639 19.58 -5.89 -21.26
C GLY A 639 20.26 -6.60 -22.41
N LEU A 640 21.41 -6.07 -22.81
CA LEU A 640 22.29 -6.61 -23.84
C LEU A 640 23.70 -6.66 -23.26
N SER A 641 24.35 -7.81 -23.30
CA SER A 641 25.73 -7.98 -22.87
C SER A 641 26.53 -8.76 -23.90
N TRP A 642 27.79 -8.36 -24.11
CA TRP A 642 28.74 -9.03 -24.98
C TRP A 642 30.07 -9.16 -24.26
N GLN A 643 30.65 -10.36 -24.31
CA GLN A 643 31.98 -10.65 -23.82
C GLN A 643 32.85 -11.20 -24.95
N GLN A 644 34.02 -10.58 -25.14
CA GLN A 644 35.03 -11.04 -26.09
C GLN A 644 35.37 -12.52 -25.86
N ASP A 645 35.35 -13.30 -26.93
CA ASP A 645 35.66 -14.74 -26.93
C ASP A 645 34.92 -15.52 -25.83
N GLY A 646 33.68 -15.11 -25.54
CA GLY A 646 32.83 -15.71 -24.52
C GLY A 646 31.42 -15.95 -25.03
N TYR A 647 30.60 -14.90 -24.99
CA TYR A 647 29.18 -15.01 -25.30
C TYR A 647 28.55 -13.66 -25.64
N THR A 648 27.39 -13.73 -26.28
CA THR A 648 26.41 -12.65 -26.36
C THR A 648 25.19 -13.05 -25.54
N TYR A 649 24.68 -12.15 -24.72
CA TYR A 649 23.57 -12.37 -23.82
C TYR A 649 22.52 -11.27 -24.00
N VAL A 650 21.27 -11.67 -24.17
CA VAL A 650 20.11 -10.78 -24.22
C VAL A 650 19.20 -11.18 -23.08
N ASN A 651 18.78 -10.23 -22.26
CA ASN A 651 17.78 -10.46 -21.23
C ASN A 651 16.67 -9.42 -21.31
N GLY A 652 15.53 -9.74 -20.72
CA GLY A 652 14.45 -8.80 -20.53
C GLY A 652 13.49 -9.25 -19.44
N SER A 653 12.75 -8.30 -18.89
CA SER A 653 11.65 -8.60 -17.98
C SER A 653 10.45 -7.70 -18.23
N LEU A 654 9.25 -8.24 -17.98
CA LEU A 654 7.98 -7.53 -18.03
C LEU A 654 7.21 -7.81 -16.74
N ARG A 655 6.75 -6.75 -16.08
CA ARG A 655 6.03 -6.85 -14.79
C ARG A 655 4.84 -5.92 -14.79
N GLY A 656 3.67 -6.47 -14.52
CA GLY A 656 2.47 -5.68 -14.38
C GLY A 656 1.30 -6.54 -13.94
N GLY A 657 0.12 -5.99 -14.07
CA GLY A 657 -1.11 -6.74 -13.90
C GLY A 657 -2.26 -6.13 -14.67
N ILE A 658 -3.34 -6.88 -14.76
CA ILE A 658 -4.59 -6.47 -15.40
C ILE A 658 -5.68 -6.65 -14.37
N THR A 659 -6.51 -5.62 -14.20
CA THR A 659 -7.68 -5.68 -13.33
C THR A 659 -8.93 -5.34 -14.14
N ALA A 660 -9.91 -6.24 -14.10
CA ALA A 660 -11.19 -6.11 -14.76
C ALA A 660 -12.29 -6.03 -13.70
N THR A 661 -13.17 -5.05 -13.83
CA THR A 661 -14.35 -4.89 -12.96
C THR A 661 -15.58 -4.62 -13.81
N ARG A 662 -16.75 -4.46 -13.19
CA ARG A 662 -17.95 -4.02 -13.91
C ARG A 662 -17.81 -2.64 -14.58
N HIS A 663 -16.82 -1.85 -14.18
CA HIS A 663 -16.57 -0.52 -14.71
C HIS A 663 -15.64 -0.53 -15.93
N GLY A 664 -14.92 -1.63 -16.18
CA GLY A 664 -14.03 -1.80 -17.33
C GLY A 664 -12.73 -2.50 -16.97
N VAL A 665 -11.74 -2.40 -17.85
CA VAL A 665 -10.45 -3.11 -17.74
C VAL A 665 -9.30 -2.13 -17.85
N ALA A 666 -8.37 -2.21 -16.90
CA ALA A 666 -7.12 -1.44 -16.97
C ALA A 666 -5.92 -2.31 -16.58
N ALA A 667 -4.83 -2.12 -17.32
CA ALA A 667 -3.53 -2.66 -16.96
C ALA A 667 -2.81 -1.71 -16.01
N HIS A 668 -1.89 -2.24 -15.21
CA HIS A 668 -1.09 -1.47 -14.27
C HIS A 668 0.36 -1.96 -14.23
N GLN A 669 1.26 -1.03 -13.91
CA GLN A 669 2.63 -1.32 -13.54
C GLN A 669 2.76 -2.24 -12.31
N LYS A 670 4.01 -2.56 -11.96
CA LYS A 670 4.37 -3.46 -10.85
C LYS A 670 3.61 -3.11 -9.55
N GLY A 671 3.06 -4.14 -8.90
CA GLY A 671 2.51 -4.09 -7.55
C GLY A 671 2.81 -5.39 -6.79
N VAL A 672 2.15 -5.59 -5.65
CA VAL A 672 2.19 -6.87 -4.92
C VAL A 672 1.20 -7.84 -5.58
N ASN A 673 1.67 -9.02 -6.01
CA ASN A 673 0.84 -10.05 -6.63
C ASN A 673 -0.36 -10.42 -5.74
N GLY A 674 -1.56 -10.43 -6.31
CA GLY A 674 -2.83 -10.68 -5.62
C GLY A 674 -3.22 -9.60 -4.59
N GLY A 675 -2.43 -8.54 -4.47
CA GLY A 675 -2.53 -7.50 -3.45
C GLY A 675 -3.58 -6.44 -3.72
N THR A 676 -3.73 -5.53 -2.75
CA THR A 676 -4.69 -4.43 -2.76
C THR A 676 -4.36 -3.40 -3.84
N ARG A 677 -5.40 -2.89 -4.50
CA ARG A 677 -5.28 -1.95 -5.63
C ARG A 677 -6.49 -1.02 -5.70
N VAL A 678 -6.33 0.13 -6.33
CA VAL A 678 -7.40 1.10 -6.57
C VAL A 678 -7.62 1.24 -8.07
N MET A 679 -8.83 0.96 -8.54
CA MET A 679 -9.30 1.36 -9.86
C MET A 679 -9.84 2.79 -9.77
N VAL A 680 -9.22 3.69 -10.53
CA VAL A 680 -9.68 5.07 -10.69
C VAL A 680 -10.50 5.21 -11.95
N ASP A 681 -11.57 5.98 -11.86
CA ASP A 681 -12.48 6.29 -12.96
C ASP A 681 -12.51 7.80 -13.15
N ALA A 682 -11.98 8.27 -14.26
CA ALA A 682 -11.97 9.67 -14.66
C ALA A 682 -13.17 10.03 -15.55
N ASN A 683 -14.32 9.39 -15.33
CA ASN A 683 -15.58 9.69 -16.01
C ASN A 683 -15.45 9.60 -17.55
N GLY A 684 -14.69 8.60 -18.04
CA GLY A 684 -14.45 8.39 -19.46
C GLY A 684 -13.35 9.26 -20.10
N VAL A 685 -12.66 10.11 -19.32
CA VAL A 685 -11.59 10.99 -19.86
C VAL A 685 -10.24 10.25 -19.89
N PRO A 686 -9.65 10.01 -21.08
CA PRO A 686 -8.34 9.37 -21.18
C PRO A 686 -7.21 10.34 -20.84
N GLY A 687 -6.02 9.81 -20.54
CA GLY A 687 -4.83 10.65 -20.36
C GLY A 687 -4.74 11.39 -19.02
N VAL A 688 -5.63 11.11 -18.06
CA VAL A 688 -5.63 11.76 -16.74
C VAL A 688 -4.54 11.16 -15.86
N PRO A 689 -3.55 11.94 -15.39
CA PRO A 689 -2.43 11.45 -14.62
C PRO A 689 -2.75 11.31 -13.12
N PHE A 690 -2.18 10.28 -12.52
CA PHE A 690 -2.19 9.96 -11.09
C PHE A 690 -0.77 9.57 -10.65
N SER A 691 -0.52 9.59 -9.34
CA SER A 691 0.78 9.18 -8.75
C SER A 691 1.99 9.86 -9.40
N ASN A 692 1.96 11.20 -9.44
CA ASN A 692 3.01 12.04 -10.05
C ASN A 692 3.29 11.71 -11.54
N GLY A 693 2.25 11.40 -12.31
CA GLY A 693 2.35 11.06 -13.74
C GLY A 693 2.81 9.64 -14.06
N SER A 694 3.06 8.79 -13.05
CA SER A 694 3.44 7.39 -13.27
C SER A 694 2.27 6.48 -13.67
N VAL A 695 1.03 6.89 -13.36
CA VAL A 695 -0.20 6.19 -13.73
C VAL A 695 -1.07 7.13 -14.53
N VAL A 696 -1.64 6.66 -15.65
CA VAL A 696 -2.44 7.47 -16.56
C VAL A 696 -3.66 6.67 -17.00
N THR A 697 -4.82 7.31 -17.12
CA THR A 697 -6.05 6.65 -17.58
C THR A 697 -5.96 6.19 -19.03
N ASN A 698 -6.51 5.01 -19.29
CA ASN A 698 -6.62 4.41 -20.61
C ASN A 698 -7.69 5.10 -21.46
N ALA A 699 -7.96 4.57 -22.66
CA ALA A 699 -8.96 5.10 -23.59
C ALA A 699 -10.38 5.19 -23.00
N ASP A 700 -10.71 4.35 -22.02
CA ASP A 700 -12.01 4.33 -21.33
C ASP A 700 -12.05 5.25 -20.10
N GLY A 701 -10.98 6.01 -19.84
CA GLY A 701 -10.85 6.86 -18.66
C GLY A 701 -10.57 6.11 -17.36
N LEU A 702 -10.08 4.87 -17.44
CA LEU A 702 -9.78 4.03 -16.28
C LEU A 702 -8.27 3.86 -16.07
N ALA A 703 -7.83 3.85 -14.82
CA ALA A 703 -6.48 3.41 -14.47
C ALA A 703 -6.50 2.54 -13.21
N VAL A 704 -5.44 1.78 -12.98
CA VAL A 704 -5.29 1.01 -11.74
C VAL A 704 -3.98 1.39 -11.05
N ILE A 705 -4.11 1.82 -9.80
CA ILE A 705 -2.98 2.08 -8.90
C ILE A 705 -2.74 0.81 -8.08
N ALA A 706 -1.70 0.08 -8.44
CA ALA A 706 -1.31 -1.16 -7.77
C ALA A 706 -0.37 -0.89 -6.58
N GLY A 707 -0.19 -1.90 -5.72
CA GLY A 707 0.70 -1.79 -4.55
C GLY A 707 0.16 -0.85 -3.46
N THR A 708 -1.17 -0.72 -3.37
CA THR A 708 -1.80 0.11 -2.35
C THR A 708 -1.71 -0.56 -0.99
N SER A 709 -1.32 0.18 0.05
CA SER A 709 -1.21 -0.37 1.40
C SER A 709 -2.59 -0.71 1.99
N SER A 710 -2.74 -1.93 2.51
CA SER A 710 -3.98 -2.40 3.17
C SER A 710 -4.11 -1.86 4.59
N TYR A 711 -5.33 -1.56 5.02
CA TYR A 711 -5.67 -1.01 6.35
C TYR A 711 -5.00 0.33 6.67
N PHE A 712 -4.58 1.05 5.62
CA PHE A 712 -4.13 2.42 5.70
C PHE A 712 -5.12 3.33 4.98
N ASP A 713 -5.19 4.55 5.47
CA ASP A 713 -5.89 5.61 4.77
C ASP A 713 -5.04 6.06 3.57
N VAL A 714 -5.53 5.78 2.37
CA VAL A 714 -4.82 6.07 1.13
C VAL A 714 -5.53 7.19 0.40
N SER A 715 -4.82 8.29 0.21
CA SER A 715 -5.26 9.41 -0.61
C SER A 715 -4.89 9.19 -2.06
N THR A 716 -5.89 9.02 -2.92
CA THR A 716 -5.72 9.00 -4.38
C THR A 716 -5.90 10.41 -4.90
N ARG A 717 -4.93 10.90 -5.68
CA ARG A 717 -4.91 12.30 -6.17
C ARG A 717 -4.68 12.35 -7.67
N VAL A 718 -5.43 13.22 -8.34
CA VAL A 718 -5.15 13.64 -9.70
C VAL A 718 -3.89 14.49 -9.68
N ASP A 719 -2.96 14.24 -10.60
CA ASP A 719 -1.78 15.06 -10.77
C ASP A 719 -2.10 16.29 -11.63
N VAL A 720 -2.52 17.36 -10.95
CA VAL A 720 -2.93 18.62 -11.61
C VAL A 720 -1.76 19.28 -12.37
N GLN A 721 -0.50 19.00 -12.02
CA GLN A 721 0.66 19.60 -12.69
C GLN A 721 0.91 19.04 -14.09
N HIS A 722 0.49 17.79 -14.32
CA HIS A 722 0.65 17.10 -15.61
C HIS A 722 -0.69 16.88 -16.32
N LEU A 723 -1.77 17.53 -15.85
CA LEU A 723 -3.09 17.43 -16.45
C LEU A 723 -3.08 18.11 -17.84
N PRO A 724 -3.72 17.51 -18.86
CA PRO A 724 -3.89 18.18 -20.14
C PRO A 724 -4.62 19.52 -20.02
N ASP A 725 -4.28 20.49 -20.88
CA ASP A 725 -4.86 21.84 -20.85
C ASP A 725 -6.38 21.86 -21.09
N ASP A 726 -6.89 20.86 -21.81
CA ASP A 726 -8.31 20.65 -22.14
C ASP A 726 -9.01 19.72 -21.14
N VAL A 727 -8.46 19.53 -19.95
CA VAL A 727 -9.04 18.70 -18.89
C VAL A 727 -9.07 19.48 -17.58
N GLU A 728 -10.20 19.39 -16.87
CA GLU A 728 -10.40 19.99 -15.54
C GLU A 728 -10.84 18.91 -14.56
N ALA A 729 -10.28 18.94 -13.34
CA ALA A 729 -10.63 18.01 -12.27
C ALA A 729 -11.46 18.73 -11.19
N LEU A 730 -12.78 18.49 -11.18
CA LEU A 730 -13.67 19.05 -10.16
C LEU A 730 -13.44 18.40 -8.79
N THR A 731 -13.09 17.11 -8.80
CA THR A 731 -12.60 16.39 -7.63
C THR A 731 -11.13 16.06 -7.86
N THR A 732 -10.24 16.52 -6.99
CA THR A 732 -8.79 16.30 -7.13
C THR A 732 -8.25 15.22 -6.19
N ILE A 733 -8.95 14.95 -5.08
CA ILE A 733 -8.50 14.05 -4.03
C ILE A 733 -9.68 13.21 -3.54
N VAL A 734 -9.50 11.89 -3.50
CA VAL A 734 -10.42 10.95 -2.86
C VAL A 734 -9.64 10.05 -1.91
N GLN A 735 -10.12 9.91 -0.68
CA GLN A 735 -9.49 9.09 0.37
C GLN A 735 -10.27 7.81 0.63
N GLY A 736 -9.63 6.84 1.27
CA GLY A 736 -10.30 5.66 1.77
C GLY A 736 -9.33 4.60 2.28
N THR A 737 -9.83 3.74 3.17
CA THR A 737 -9.06 2.61 3.71
C THR A 737 -9.54 1.31 3.10
N LEU A 738 -8.65 0.54 2.49
CA LEU A 738 -9.00 -0.75 1.86
C LEU A 738 -8.59 -1.94 2.72
N THR A 739 -9.43 -2.98 2.75
CA THR A 739 -9.05 -4.28 3.31
C THR A 739 -8.03 -5.01 2.43
N GLU A 740 -7.34 -6.01 2.99
CA GLU A 740 -6.35 -6.79 2.25
C GLU A 740 -6.93 -7.47 0.99
N GLY A 741 -6.22 -7.30 -0.13
CA GLY A 741 -6.59 -7.85 -1.43
C GLY A 741 -7.80 -7.18 -2.09
N ALA A 742 -8.32 -6.07 -1.54
CA ALA A 742 -9.47 -5.37 -2.10
C ALA A 742 -9.14 -4.69 -3.44
N ILE A 743 -10.15 -4.60 -4.30
CA ILE A 743 -10.14 -3.73 -5.48
C ILE A 743 -10.98 -2.50 -5.09
N GLY A 744 -10.34 -1.43 -4.63
CA GLY A 744 -11.01 -0.17 -4.37
C GLY A 744 -11.47 0.48 -5.68
N TYR A 745 -12.59 1.19 -5.65
CA TYR A 745 -13.06 1.98 -6.79
C TYR A 745 -13.21 3.44 -6.36
N ARG A 746 -12.58 4.35 -7.11
CA ARG A 746 -12.61 5.79 -6.83
C ARG A 746 -12.97 6.54 -8.10
N LYS A 747 -14.14 7.17 -8.09
CA LYS A 747 -14.62 8.00 -9.19
C LYS A 747 -14.15 9.43 -8.96
N PHE A 748 -13.59 10.04 -10.01
CA PHE A 748 -13.21 11.44 -10.06
C PHE A 748 -14.13 12.14 -11.06
N GLU A 749 -14.74 13.23 -10.64
CA GLU A 749 -15.49 14.10 -11.55
C GLU A 749 -14.49 14.90 -12.38
N ILE A 750 -14.13 14.34 -13.53
CA ILE A 750 -13.24 14.93 -14.52
C ILE A 750 -14.06 15.37 -15.72
N VAL A 751 -13.73 16.54 -16.25
CA VAL A 751 -14.38 17.10 -17.42
C VAL A 751 -13.33 17.36 -18.50
N SER A 752 -13.61 16.88 -19.72
CA SER A 752 -12.83 17.21 -20.91
C SER A 752 -13.52 18.33 -21.69
N GLY A 753 -12.72 19.24 -22.25
CA GLY A 753 -13.11 20.38 -23.04
C GLY A 753 -12.26 21.62 -22.72
N ASN A 754 -12.40 22.64 -23.56
CA ASN A 754 -11.64 23.87 -23.41
C ASN A 754 -12.07 24.63 -22.15
N LYS A 755 -11.16 25.44 -21.63
CA LYS A 755 -11.39 26.38 -20.54
C LYS A 755 -11.46 27.78 -21.12
N VAL A 756 -12.57 28.47 -20.90
CA VAL A 756 -12.83 29.78 -21.49
C VAL A 756 -13.21 30.73 -20.38
N LEU A 757 -12.50 31.85 -20.29
CA LEU A 757 -12.96 32.99 -19.53
C LEU A 757 -13.77 33.87 -20.48
N GLY A 758 -14.95 34.32 -20.08
CA GLY A 758 -15.77 35.18 -20.93
C GLY A 758 -16.62 36.15 -20.16
N THR A 759 -17.20 37.10 -20.89
CA THR A 759 -18.16 38.07 -20.37
C THR A 759 -19.46 37.94 -21.15
N LEU A 760 -20.52 37.58 -20.44
CA LEU A 760 -21.87 37.49 -20.99
C LEU A 760 -22.50 38.87 -21.12
N ARG A 761 -23.03 39.18 -22.29
CA ARG A 761 -23.75 40.43 -22.53
C ARG A 761 -25.12 40.18 -23.14
N LEU A 762 -26.15 40.75 -22.51
CA LEU A 762 -27.52 40.77 -23.03
C LEU A 762 -27.61 41.71 -24.24
N PRO A 763 -28.67 41.61 -25.08
CA PRO A 763 -28.83 42.44 -26.27
C PRO A 763 -28.97 43.93 -25.96
N ASP A 764 -29.41 44.27 -24.76
CA ASP A 764 -29.55 45.63 -24.26
C ASP A 764 -28.26 46.20 -23.64
N GLY A 765 -27.18 45.42 -23.66
CA GLY A 765 -25.87 45.81 -23.14
C GLY A 765 -25.69 45.59 -21.64
N ARG A 766 -26.71 45.09 -20.92
CA ARG A 766 -26.60 44.70 -19.51
C ARG A 766 -25.97 43.31 -19.37
N TYR A 767 -25.64 42.95 -18.13
CA TYR A 767 -25.10 41.65 -17.77
C TYR A 767 -26.20 40.75 -17.22
N PRO A 768 -26.14 39.42 -17.42
CA PRO A 768 -26.98 38.50 -16.66
C PRO A 768 -26.73 38.68 -15.15
N PRO A 769 -27.73 38.40 -14.31
CA PRO A 769 -27.60 38.60 -12.86
C PRO A 769 -26.54 37.70 -12.25
N PHE A 770 -25.98 38.14 -11.12
CA PHE A 770 -25.05 37.35 -10.32
C PHE A 770 -25.69 36.00 -9.93
N ALA A 771 -24.88 34.94 -9.93
CA ALA A 771 -25.31 33.56 -9.68
C ALA A 771 -26.27 32.95 -10.72
N ALA A 772 -26.49 33.60 -11.87
CA ALA A 772 -27.12 32.93 -13.00
C ALA A 772 -26.30 31.70 -13.41
N THR A 773 -26.97 30.57 -13.66
CA THR A 773 -26.29 29.32 -14.01
C THR A 773 -26.20 29.18 -15.52
N VAL A 774 -25.02 28.80 -16.02
CA VAL A 774 -24.80 28.52 -17.44
C VAL A 774 -24.75 27.03 -17.62
N THR A 775 -25.66 26.50 -18.42
CA THR A 775 -25.80 25.07 -18.70
C THR A 775 -25.52 24.77 -20.16
N ASN A 776 -24.99 23.60 -20.47
CA ASN A 776 -24.90 23.15 -21.85
C ASN A 776 -26.18 22.44 -22.31
N ALA A 777 -26.21 21.99 -23.56
CA ALA A 777 -27.36 21.26 -24.13
C ALA A 777 -27.71 19.95 -23.38
N SER A 778 -26.75 19.35 -22.65
CA SER A 778 -27.00 18.17 -21.80
C SER A 778 -27.59 18.51 -20.43
N GLY A 779 -27.83 19.79 -20.13
CA GLY A 779 -28.32 20.25 -18.83
C GLY A 779 -27.25 20.27 -17.74
N ARG A 780 -25.97 20.08 -18.08
CA ARG A 780 -24.84 20.17 -17.16
C ARG A 780 -24.48 21.64 -16.95
N GLU A 781 -24.38 22.06 -15.69
CA GLU A 781 -23.82 23.37 -15.34
C GLU A 781 -22.32 23.42 -15.67
N VAL A 782 -21.93 24.41 -16.48
CA VAL A 782 -20.55 24.61 -16.95
C VAL A 782 -19.88 25.86 -16.36
N ALA A 783 -20.69 26.79 -15.84
CA ALA A 783 -20.24 27.96 -15.08
C ALA A 783 -21.41 28.59 -14.32
N MET A 784 -21.04 29.47 -13.39
CA MET A 784 -21.93 30.42 -12.74
C MET A 784 -21.47 31.84 -13.09
N VAL A 785 -22.43 32.76 -13.31
CA VAL A 785 -22.15 34.17 -13.62
C VAL A 785 -21.69 34.90 -12.36
N THR A 786 -20.53 35.54 -12.44
CA THR A 786 -19.97 36.39 -11.37
C THR A 786 -20.22 37.88 -11.68
N GLU A 787 -19.52 38.77 -10.98
CA GLU A 787 -19.63 40.21 -11.20
C GLU A 787 -19.39 40.60 -12.66
N GLU A 788 -20.11 41.63 -13.11
CA GLU A 788 -20.06 42.18 -14.48
C GLU A 788 -20.29 41.13 -15.59
N GLY A 789 -21.07 40.09 -15.32
CA GLY A 789 -21.40 39.06 -16.31
C GLY A 789 -20.24 38.12 -16.64
N GLN A 790 -19.17 38.10 -15.84
CA GLN A 790 -18.04 37.21 -16.07
C GLN A 790 -18.39 35.74 -15.83
N VAL A 791 -17.83 34.85 -16.64
CA VAL A 791 -18.02 33.40 -16.56
C VAL A 791 -16.70 32.67 -16.81
N TYR A 792 -16.40 31.70 -15.95
CA TYR A 792 -15.33 30.73 -16.17
C TYR A 792 -15.93 29.40 -16.62
N LEU A 793 -15.99 29.20 -17.93
CA LEU A 793 -16.55 28.02 -18.57
C LEU A 793 -15.52 26.90 -18.59
N THR A 794 -15.88 25.76 -18.02
CA THR A 794 -15.02 24.57 -17.98
C THR A 794 -15.62 23.43 -18.80
N GLY A 795 -14.77 22.75 -19.58
CA GLY A 795 -15.18 21.56 -20.29
C GLY A 795 -16.12 21.81 -21.47
N VAL A 796 -15.88 22.90 -22.20
CA VAL A 796 -16.73 23.33 -23.32
C VAL A 796 -16.11 23.05 -24.69
N ALA A 797 -16.96 22.79 -25.68
CA ALA A 797 -16.57 22.49 -27.05
C ALA A 797 -16.69 23.73 -27.98
N PRO A 798 -15.87 23.83 -29.04
CA PRO A 798 -16.07 24.86 -30.07
C PRO A 798 -17.45 24.73 -30.74
N ASN A 799 -18.11 25.86 -31.01
CA ASN A 799 -19.52 25.92 -31.48
C ASN A 799 -20.57 25.34 -30.51
N GLU A 800 -20.21 25.03 -29.27
CA GLU A 800 -21.21 24.59 -28.30
C GLU A 800 -22.19 25.73 -27.99
N THR A 801 -23.47 25.39 -27.91
CA THR A 801 -24.52 26.33 -27.48
C THR A 801 -24.77 26.12 -26.00
N LEU A 802 -24.68 27.20 -25.24
CA LEU A 802 -24.92 27.23 -23.80
C LEU A 802 -26.16 28.07 -23.50
N THR A 803 -26.82 27.79 -22.39
CA THR A 803 -28.06 28.43 -21.95
C THR A 803 -27.86 28.98 -20.55
N ALA A 804 -28.07 30.28 -20.38
CA ALA A 804 -28.09 30.92 -19.07
C ALA A 804 -29.50 30.84 -18.48
N ARG A 805 -29.58 30.49 -17.19
CA ARG A 805 -30.81 30.32 -16.42
C ARG A 805 -30.75 31.15 -15.15
N TRP A 806 -31.81 31.91 -14.90
CA TRP A 806 -32.08 32.62 -13.66
C TRP A 806 -33.60 32.73 -13.47
N ASP A 807 -34.05 33.02 -12.24
CA ASP A 807 -35.47 32.98 -11.83
C ASP A 807 -36.17 31.63 -12.06
N GLY A 808 -35.41 30.54 -12.06
CA GLY A 808 -35.91 29.18 -12.31
C GLY A 808 -36.12 28.84 -13.79
N GLU A 809 -36.01 29.82 -14.70
CA GLU A 809 -36.29 29.64 -16.13
C GLU A 809 -35.05 29.81 -17.01
N ALA A 810 -35.12 29.29 -18.23
CA ALA A 810 -34.09 29.51 -19.24
C ALA A 810 -34.36 30.84 -19.97
N GLN A 811 -33.36 31.72 -20.02
CA GLN A 811 -33.60 33.12 -20.38
C GLN A 811 -32.88 33.49 -21.69
N CYS A 812 -31.62 33.06 -21.84
CA CYS A 812 -30.86 33.35 -23.06
C CYS A 812 -29.89 32.23 -23.42
N ARG A 813 -29.51 32.18 -24.70
CA ARG A 813 -28.54 31.25 -25.28
C ARG A 813 -27.33 32.00 -25.84
N MET A 814 -26.17 31.36 -25.77
CA MET A 814 -24.91 31.85 -26.32
C MET A 814 -24.23 30.72 -27.10
N THR A 815 -23.41 31.07 -28.09
CA THR A 815 -22.69 30.07 -28.88
C THR A 815 -21.20 30.38 -28.86
N LEU A 816 -20.41 29.37 -28.51
CA LEU A 816 -18.96 29.50 -28.48
C LEU A 816 -18.38 29.60 -29.90
N PRO A 817 -17.28 30.34 -30.11
CA PRO A 817 -16.66 30.45 -31.42
C PRO A 817 -16.06 29.12 -31.89
N ARG A 818 -15.80 29.04 -33.21
CA ARG A 818 -15.21 27.85 -33.86
C ARG A 818 -13.80 27.51 -33.37
N THR A 819 -13.08 28.50 -32.88
CA THR A 819 -11.71 28.37 -32.37
C THR A 819 -11.67 28.89 -30.95
N LEU A 820 -11.38 28.00 -30.01
CA LEU A 820 -11.14 28.32 -28.61
C LEU A 820 -9.63 28.26 -28.38
N THR A 821 -9.01 29.41 -28.09
CA THR A 821 -7.56 29.50 -27.84
C THR A 821 -7.32 29.75 -26.35
N GLY A 822 -7.16 28.68 -25.56
CA GLY A 822 -6.83 28.76 -24.13
C GLY A 822 -7.74 29.69 -23.31
N LEU A 823 -7.22 30.21 -22.20
CA LEU A 823 -7.85 31.20 -21.31
C LEU A 823 -8.04 32.60 -21.95
N ALA A 824 -8.41 32.69 -23.23
CA ALA A 824 -8.74 33.96 -23.88
C ALA A 824 -10.07 34.51 -23.35
N SER A 825 -10.10 35.78 -22.96
CA SER A 825 -11.32 36.47 -22.55
C SER A 825 -12.22 36.71 -23.77
N LEU A 826 -13.36 36.01 -23.84
CA LEU A 826 -14.32 36.10 -24.94
C LEU A 826 -15.54 36.94 -24.55
N LEU A 827 -15.97 37.84 -25.45
CA LEU A 827 -17.29 38.46 -25.34
C LEU A 827 -18.34 37.48 -25.88
N LEU A 828 -19.29 37.09 -25.03
CA LEU A 828 -20.31 36.10 -25.34
C LEU A 828 -21.70 36.76 -25.36
N PRO A 829 -22.28 37.03 -26.55
CA PRO A 829 -23.61 37.62 -26.65
C PRO A 829 -24.67 36.59 -26.23
N CYS A 830 -25.46 36.93 -25.21
CA CYS A 830 -26.58 36.13 -24.74
C CYS A 830 -27.85 36.56 -25.48
N LEU A 831 -28.26 35.76 -26.46
CA LEU A 831 -29.43 36.03 -27.29
C LEU A 831 -30.68 35.40 -26.66
N PRO A 832 -31.85 36.06 -26.71
CA PRO A 832 -33.10 35.48 -26.21
C PRO A 832 -33.41 34.15 -26.89
N LEU A 833 -34.04 33.24 -26.15
CA LEU A 833 -34.46 31.95 -26.68
C LEU A 833 -35.48 32.14 -27.83
N PRO A 834 -35.43 31.30 -28.88
CA PRO A 834 -36.45 31.35 -29.92
C PRO A 834 -37.84 31.08 -29.30
N PRO A 835 -38.91 31.74 -29.78
CA PRO A 835 -40.25 31.52 -29.26
C PRO A 835 -40.61 30.04 -29.39
N THR A 836 -40.97 29.41 -28.27
CA THR A 836 -41.54 28.07 -28.25
C THR A 836 -42.85 28.11 -29.03
N ASN A 837 -42.88 27.53 -30.23
CA ASN A 837 -44.14 27.22 -30.88
C ASN A 837 -44.91 26.29 -29.95
N ALA A 838 -45.93 26.83 -29.29
CA ALA A 838 -46.97 26.04 -28.68
C ALA A 838 -47.51 25.11 -29.77
N THR A 839 -47.22 23.83 -29.65
CA THR A 839 -47.93 22.78 -30.37
C THR A 839 -49.40 22.92 -30.00
N THR A 840 -50.17 23.53 -30.90
CA THR A 840 -51.60 23.31 -30.98
C THR A 840 -51.80 21.81 -31.16
N GLY A 841 -52.55 21.20 -30.25
CA GLY A 841 -52.97 19.83 -30.41
C GLY A 841 -53.77 19.69 -31.71
N GLU A 842 -53.41 18.69 -32.50
CA GLU A 842 -54.31 17.95 -33.37
C GLU A 842 -53.63 16.60 -33.70
N GLU A 843 -54.32 15.55 -33.25
CA GLU A 843 -54.13 14.09 -33.40
C GLU A 843 -52.97 13.38 -32.68
#